data_AF-I0W7H6-F1
#
_entry.id   AF-I0W7H6-F1
#
_cell.length_a   1.000
_cell.length_b   1.000
_cell.length_c   1.000
_cell.angle_alpha   90.00
_cell.angle_beta   90.00
_cell.angle_gamma   90.00
#
_symmetry.space_group_name_H-M   'P 1'
#
loop_
_entity.id
_entity.type
_entity.pdbx_description
1 polymer ?
#
loop_
_entity_poly.entity_id
_entity_poly.type
_entity_poly.pdbx_seq_one_letter_code
_entity_poly.pdbx_strand_id
1 'polypeptide(L)'
;MKNILYLLLFTVLISCQKKLKIKDESPTLLLEQLKQEAKGMVNINSDSSIVYWNQALDRSDYNKQNAPLAYIHYELAKVYAKTDLTKSKTHIETALGLIEKESDFFDIKVSIYNGLANIYLIEGKTFQSNHYYNKAAALISAHPNEIEPKAKIICLVNCAQENFNSSQVEKATEQNYMALQTAFSNKNSLDQNFYFNNLFRIYTQLFKIYQQTNQLDSLKLYNQKVGEIYQILNNDKVSRFYYEQKATIYTEERQLDSAIFYTKKSEALDKKSYAQTNLNIHRINLYTVYTNLITLYALSGQYDKAEKYIQEASEIEKSISINYNSKFNNRMAQAQYYLQKRNLDAYRKLHLESLTIKDALQASNSAKAIAEISVIYDVESKKKSIALLNKTVTTTNQKLESRTLLLIISALLFLIVIGFISFYIYVHKQKNRLEAKEKMLLQQKLLRTQMEPHFIFNTLSSLQSFIRFEEKEKSIKYLNLFSKLLRSSLEMSRNDYIALEDELEAIKNYLTLQQMRLNHNFEFDILIVGDILGVMIPPMLIQPFVENAVIHGVTPLKEKGEIRIRIDLDDHLITVEILDNGKGSNKSPGHTSLSGSIAKERMELLFKETSKKGTILISQTPKNYLVVLKIPYNTV
;
A
#
# COMPACT_ATOMS: atom_id res chain seq x y z
N MET A 1 4.57 7.62 31.60
CA MET A 1 4.75 8.36 30.33
C MET A 1 6.07 8.08 29.62
N LYS A 2 7.23 8.02 30.30
CA LYS A 2 8.54 7.74 29.65
C LYS A 2 8.63 6.37 28.94
N ASN A 3 8.03 5.30 29.49
CA ASN A 3 8.14 3.95 28.89
C ASN A 3 7.29 3.76 27.61
N ILE A 4 6.23 4.54 27.43
CA ILE A 4 5.39 4.51 26.21
C ILE A 4 6.10 5.26 25.07
N LEU A 5 6.85 6.32 25.39
CA LEU A 5 7.65 7.06 24.43
C LEU A 5 8.83 6.22 23.90
N TYR A 6 9.47 5.42 24.76
CA TYR A 6 10.53 4.49 24.34
C TYR A 6 10.00 3.35 23.47
N LEU A 7 8.79 2.83 23.74
CA LEU A 7 8.18 1.79 22.92
C LEU A 7 7.79 2.30 21.52
N LEU A 8 7.32 3.55 21.41
CA LEU A 8 7.03 4.24 20.15
C LEU A 8 8.31 4.61 19.37
N LEU A 9 9.40 4.99 20.04
CA LEU A 9 10.68 5.21 19.38
C LEU A 9 11.31 3.90 18.89
N PHE A 10 11.13 2.79 19.61
CA PHE A 10 11.66 1.48 19.20
C PHE A 10 10.91 0.91 17.99
N THR A 11 9.58 1.10 17.89
CA THR A 11 8.80 0.68 16.71
C THR A 11 9.08 1.56 15.49
N VAL A 12 9.37 2.85 15.68
CA VAL A 12 9.83 3.74 14.58
C VAL A 12 11.26 3.39 14.15
N LEU A 13 12.15 2.98 15.05
CA LEU A 13 13.52 2.55 14.71
C LEU A 13 13.57 1.19 14.01
N ILE A 14 12.67 0.26 14.34
CA ILE A 14 12.55 -1.03 13.63
C ILE A 14 11.90 -0.84 12.24
N SER A 15 11.00 0.14 12.10
CA SER A 15 10.45 0.57 10.79
C SER A 15 11.49 1.30 9.91
N CYS A 16 12.50 1.92 10.53
CA CYS A 16 13.55 2.68 9.86
C CYS A 16 14.91 1.97 9.79
N GLN A 17 15.00 0.66 10.06
CA GLN A 17 16.05 -0.15 9.47
C GLN A 17 15.77 -0.26 7.97
N LYS A 18 16.14 0.81 7.27
CA LYS A 18 16.54 0.77 5.86
C LYS A 18 17.25 -0.57 5.66
N LYS A 19 16.63 -1.44 4.85
CA LYS A 19 17.37 -2.32 3.96
C LYS A 19 18.62 -1.54 3.56
N LEU A 20 19.79 -1.99 4.02
CA LEU A 20 21.03 -1.67 3.36
C LEU A 20 20.78 -2.13 1.93
N LYS A 21 20.38 -1.18 1.07
CA LYS A 21 20.44 -1.34 -0.36
C LYS A 21 21.93 -1.54 -0.60
N ILE A 22 22.34 -2.81 -0.66
CA ILE A 22 23.41 -3.22 -1.57
C ILE A 22 23.09 -2.42 -2.82
N LYS A 23 24.01 -1.52 -3.18
CA LYS A 23 23.83 -0.63 -4.31
C LYS A 23 23.81 -1.55 -5.52
N ASP A 24 22.63 -2.07 -5.86
CA ASP A 24 22.44 -2.92 -7.04
C ASP A 24 23.05 -2.12 -8.18
N GLU A 25 24.14 -2.65 -8.73
CA GLU A 25 24.80 -2.01 -9.85
C GLU A 25 23.76 -1.81 -10.96
N SER A 26 23.85 -0.66 -11.64
CA SER A 26 22.92 -0.33 -12.71
C SER A 26 22.87 -1.51 -13.70
N PRO A 27 21.69 -1.98 -14.14
CA PRO A 27 21.57 -3.08 -15.10
C PRO A 27 22.42 -2.87 -16.35
N THR A 28 22.62 -1.61 -16.75
CA THR A 28 23.49 -1.20 -17.86
C THR A 28 24.97 -1.49 -17.57
N LEU A 29 25.45 -1.17 -16.37
CA LEU A 29 26.85 -1.39 -15.97
C LEU A 29 27.16 -2.88 -15.88
N LEU A 30 26.28 -3.65 -15.24
CA LEU A 30 26.40 -5.12 -15.16
C LEU A 30 26.43 -5.76 -16.54
N LEU A 31 25.58 -5.28 -17.46
CA LEU A 31 25.57 -5.75 -18.83
C LEU A 31 26.85 -5.41 -19.58
N GLU A 32 27.37 -4.19 -19.43
CA GLU A 32 28.65 -3.80 -20.04
C GLU A 32 29.82 -4.64 -19.50
N GLN A 33 29.86 -4.86 -18.20
CA GLN A 33 30.84 -5.74 -17.57
C GLN A 33 30.74 -7.16 -18.11
N LEU A 34 29.53 -7.74 -18.17
CA LEU A 34 29.30 -9.07 -18.73
C LEU A 34 29.75 -9.16 -20.20
N LYS A 35 29.43 -8.13 -21.01
CA LYS A 35 29.88 -8.04 -22.41
C LYS A 35 31.42 -7.96 -22.50
N GLN A 36 32.08 -7.30 -21.57
CA GLN A 36 33.55 -7.22 -21.53
C GLN A 36 34.19 -8.54 -21.07
N GLU A 37 33.68 -9.19 -20.02
CA GLU A 37 34.15 -10.49 -19.54
C GLU A 37 34.03 -11.56 -20.65
N ALA A 38 32.96 -11.50 -21.45
CA ALA A 38 32.75 -12.39 -22.59
C ALA A 38 33.74 -12.14 -23.75
N LYS A 39 34.30 -10.92 -23.89
CA LYS A 39 35.30 -10.55 -24.91
C LYS A 39 36.67 -11.17 -24.56
N GLY A 40 36.78 -12.48 -24.72
CA GLY A 40 38.03 -13.24 -24.54
C GLY A 40 37.81 -14.73 -24.36
N MET A 41 36.71 -15.15 -23.74
CA MET A 41 36.42 -16.56 -23.45
C MET A 41 35.59 -17.26 -24.53
N VAL A 42 34.81 -16.52 -25.33
CA VAL A 42 33.80 -17.05 -26.26
C VAL A 42 34.37 -17.38 -27.66
N ASN A 43 35.66 -17.11 -27.92
CA ASN A 43 36.25 -17.19 -29.26
C ASN A 43 37.01 -18.50 -29.57
N ILE A 44 36.99 -19.50 -28.66
CA ILE A 44 37.90 -20.65 -28.72
C ILE A 44 37.23 -21.93 -29.25
N ASN A 45 35.99 -22.25 -28.84
CA ASN A 45 35.12 -23.28 -29.44
C ASN A 45 33.68 -23.18 -28.86
N SER A 46 32.71 -23.87 -29.49
CA SER A 46 31.29 -23.85 -29.06
C SER A 46 31.11 -24.35 -27.63
N ASP A 47 31.87 -25.37 -27.24
CA ASP A 47 31.67 -26.06 -25.96
C ASP A 47 32.16 -25.20 -24.78
N SER A 48 33.30 -24.51 -24.93
CA SER A 48 33.78 -23.54 -23.93
C SER A 48 32.81 -22.38 -23.76
N SER A 49 32.15 -21.97 -24.86
CA SER A 49 31.13 -20.92 -24.81
C SER A 49 29.90 -21.37 -24.03
N ILE A 50 29.41 -22.60 -24.24
CA ILE A 50 28.29 -23.17 -23.48
C ILE A 50 28.64 -23.22 -21.99
N VAL A 51 29.84 -23.70 -21.64
CA VAL A 51 30.30 -23.78 -20.25
C VAL A 51 30.30 -22.39 -19.60
N TYR A 52 30.91 -21.40 -20.25
CA TYR A 52 30.96 -20.04 -19.73
C TYR A 52 29.55 -19.45 -19.50
N TRP A 53 28.67 -19.54 -20.50
CA TRP A 53 27.34 -18.95 -20.38
C TRP A 53 26.44 -19.69 -19.38
N ASN A 54 26.59 -21.01 -19.22
CA ASN A 54 25.92 -21.74 -18.15
C ASN A 54 26.43 -21.31 -16.77
N GLN A 55 27.75 -21.14 -16.60
CA GLN A 55 28.30 -20.59 -15.35
C GLN A 55 27.80 -19.17 -15.07
N ALA A 56 27.63 -18.34 -16.11
CA ALA A 56 27.08 -17.00 -15.97
C ALA A 56 25.61 -17.01 -15.49
N LEU A 57 24.81 -18.02 -15.85
CA LEU A 57 23.45 -18.19 -15.32
C LEU A 57 23.42 -18.41 -13.81
N ASP A 58 24.42 -19.12 -13.26
CA ASP A 58 24.51 -19.43 -11.84
C ASP A 58 24.99 -18.23 -11.00
N ARG A 59 25.51 -17.17 -11.64
CA ARG A 59 25.97 -15.98 -10.92
C ARG A 59 24.80 -15.10 -10.45
N SER A 60 24.77 -14.84 -9.14
CA SER A 60 23.67 -14.15 -8.45
C SER A 60 23.54 -12.64 -8.74
N ASP A 61 24.58 -12.03 -9.30
CA ASP A 61 24.63 -10.63 -9.72
C ASP A 61 23.88 -10.41 -11.03
N TYR A 62 24.06 -11.29 -12.02
CA TYR A 62 23.38 -11.19 -13.32
C TYR A 62 21.95 -11.72 -13.31
N ASN A 63 21.66 -12.78 -12.53
CA ASN A 63 20.35 -13.43 -12.58
C ASN A 63 19.21 -12.66 -11.87
N LYS A 64 19.52 -11.59 -11.13
CA LYS A 64 18.53 -10.71 -10.49
C LYS A 64 18.01 -9.60 -11.39
N GLN A 65 18.69 -9.33 -12.51
CA GLN A 65 18.37 -8.23 -13.43
C GLN A 65 17.93 -8.78 -14.79
N ASN A 66 16.82 -8.27 -15.33
CA ASN A 66 16.25 -8.80 -16.58
C ASN A 66 17.21 -8.66 -17.77
N ALA A 67 17.90 -7.52 -17.92
CA ALA A 67 18.72 -7.25 -19.10
C ALA A 67 20.00 -8.11 -19.19
N PRO A 68 20.86 -8.22 -18.16
CA PRO A 68 21.99 -9.16 -18.16
C PRO A 68 21.54 -10.62 -18.32
N LEU A 69 20.49 -11.04 -17.61
CA LEU A 69 19.96 -12.40 -17.72
C LEU A 69 19.44 -12.69 -19.13
N ALA A 70 18.68 -11.76 -19.74
CA ALA A 70 18.23 -11.89 -21.12
C ALA A 70 19.41 -12.00 -22.09
N TYR A 71 20.48 -11.25 -21.88
CA TYR A 71 21.69 -11.31 -22.69
C TYR A 71 22.38 -12.69 -22.59
N ILE A 72 22.49 -13.27 -21.40
CA ILE A 72 23.03 -14.63 -21.21
C ILE A 72 22.20 -15.67 -21.97
N HIS A 73 20.88 -15.62 -21.81
CA HIS A 73 19.97 -16.52 -22.53
C HIS A 73 20.08 -16.33 -24.05
N TYR A 74 20.21 -15.08 -24.53
CA TYR A 74 20.42 -14.80 -25.95
C TYR A 74 21.71 -15.43 -26.49
N GLU A 75 22.81 -15.33 -25.74
CA GLU A 75 24.09 -15.91 -26.15
C GLU A 75 24.07 -17.45 -26.11
N LEU A 76 23.44 -18.06 -25.10
CA LEU A 76 23.17 -19.51 -25.10
C LEU A 76 22.34 -19.94 -26.30
N ALA A 77 21.30 -19.18 -26.64
CA ALA A 77 20.47 -19.46 -27.80
C ALA A 77 21.30 -19.46 -29.10
N LYS A 78 22.20 -18.48 -29.28
CA LYS A 78 23.11 -18.42 -30.43
C LYS A 78 24.03 -19.63 -30.53
N VAL A 79 24.58 -20.09 -29.40
CA VAL A 79 25.49 -21.24 -29.41
C VAL A 79 24.73 -22.54 -29.68
N TYR A 80 23.57 -22.74 -29.04
CA TYR A 80 22.72 -23.90 -29.28
C TYR A 80 22.07 -23.94 -30.66
N ALA A 81 21.93 -22.81 -31.36
CA ALA A 81 21.28 -22.77 -32.68
C ALA A 81 21.94 -23.71 -33.72
N LYS A 82 23.20 -24.09 -33.51
CA LYS A 82 23.94 -25.02 -34.38
C LYS A 82 23.87 -26.48 -33.93
N THR A 83 23.52 -26.75 -32.68
CA THR A 83 23.67 -28.09 -32.06
C THR A 83 22.35 -28.64 -31.52
N ASP A 84 21.48 -27.79 -30.97
CA ASP A 84 20.20 -28.16 -30.36
C ASP A 84 19.19 -27.01 -30.55
N LEU A 85 18.37 -27.12 -31.60
CA LEU A 85 17.39 -26.09 -31.94
C LEU A 85 16.31 -25.92 -30.86
N THR A 86 15.96 -27.00 -30.15
CA THR A 86 14.95 -26.96 -29.08
C THR A 86 15.46 -26.14 -27.90
N LYS A 87 16.69 -26.40 -27.44
CA LYS A 87 17.31 -25.56 -26.39
C LYS A 87 17.49 -24.13 -26.85
N SER A 88 17.95 -23.92 -28.09
CA SER A 88 18.11 -22.59 -28.67
C SER A 88 16.80 -21.79 -28.60
N LYS A 89 15.69 -22.44 -28.95
CA LYS A 89 14.36 -21.84 -28.88
C LYS A 89 13.93 -21.50 -27.45
N THR A 90 14.07 -22.43 -26.51
CA THR A 90 13.72 -22.18 -25.10
C THR A 90 14.51 -20.99 -24.53
N HIS A 91 15.81 -20.92 -24.81
CA HIS A 91 16.64 -19.81 -24.35
C HIS A 91 16.23 -18.48 -25.01
N ILE A 92 15.98 -18.43 -26.32
CA ILE A 92 15.58 -17.18 -26.97
C ILE A 92 14.20 -16.68 -26.50
N GLU A 93 13.25 -17.58 -26.26
CA GLU A 93 11.90 -17.24 -25.78
C GLU A 93 11.97 -16.72 -24.34
N THR A 94 12.86 -17.30 -23.53
CA THR A 94 13.15 -16.81 -22.18
C THR A 94 13.77 -15.41 -22.23
N ALA A 95 14.77 -15.21 -23.08
CA ALA A 95 15.41 -13.90 -23.29
C ALA A 95 14.39 -12.85 -23.72
N LEU A 96 13.49 -13.21 -24.65
CA LEU A 96 12.41 -12.34 -25.11
C LEU A 96 11.47 -11.94 -23.96
N GLY A 97 11.02 -12.90 -23.16
CA GLY A 97 10.10 -12.65 -22.05
C GLY A 97 10.69 -11.78 -20.93
N LEU A 98 12.01 -11.78 -20.78
CA LEU A 98 12.74 -10.91 -19.85
C LEU A 98 12.89 -9.51 -20.43
N ILE A 99 13.37 -9.38 -21.67
CA ILE A 99 13.73 -8.08 -22.25
C ILE A 99 12.51 -7.23 -22.66
N GLU A 100 11.36 -7.85 -23.00
CA GLU A 100 10.14 -7.11 -23.36
C GLU A 100 9.55 -6.33 -22.17
N LYS A 101 9.94 -6.65 -20.93
CA LYS A 101 9.50 -5.93 -19.73
C LYS A 101 10.27 -4.63 -19.51
N GLU A 102 11.46 -4.50 -20.09
CA GLU A 102 12.30 -3.32 -19.96
C GLU A 102 11.88 -2.24 -20.97
N SER A 103 11.97 -0.95 -20.63
CA SER A 103 11.71 0.13 -21.60
C SER A 103 12.88 0.33 -22.56
N ASP A 104 14.10 0.08 -22.11
CA ASP A 104 15.35 0.47 -22.81
C ASP A 104 16.02 -0.76 -23.47
N PHE A 105 17.36 -0.76 -23.62
CA PHE A 105 18.16 -1.88 -24.15
C PHE A 105 17.79 -2.31 -25.58
N PHE A 106 17.55 -1.33 -26.46
CA PHE A 106 17.12 -1.56 -27.84
C PHE A 106 18.06 -2.45 -28.66
N ASP A 107 19.37 -2.33 -28.44
CA ASP A 107 20.39 -3.16 -29.09
C ASP A 107 20.19 -4.67 -28.84
N ILE A 108 19.91 -5.04 -27.58
CA ILE A 108 19.63 -6.44 -27.20
C ILE A 108 18.26 -6.87 -27.74
N LYS A 109 17.24 -6.01 -27.63
CA LYS A 109 15.89 -6.32 -28.13
C LYS A 109 15.90 -6.65 -29.62
N VAL A 110 16.54 -5.83 -30.43
CA VAL A 110 16.69 -6.05 -31.88
C VAL A 110 17.43 -7.36 -32.16
N SER A 111 18.51 -7.61 -31.43
CA SER A 111 19.30 -8.84 -31.56
C SER A 111 18.49 -10.10 -31.20
N ILE A 112 17.68 -10.05 -30.15
CA ILE A 112 16.78 -11.14 -29.72
C ILE A 112 15.67 -11.35 -30.74
N TYR A 113 15.00 -10.29 -31.22
CA TYR A 113 13.97 -10.40 -32.26
C TYR A 113 14.53 -11.04 -33.54
N ASN A 114 15.71 -10.62 -33.98
CA ASN A 114 16.37 -11.22 -35.14
C ASN A 114 16.78 -12.68 -34.86
N GLY A 115 17.27 -13.00 -33.66
CA GLY A 115 17.59 -14.37 -33.25
C GLY A 115 16.37 -15.30 -33.29
N LEU A 116 15.26 -14.86 -32.70
CA LEU A 116 13.99 -15.61 -32.69
C LEU A 116 13.43 -15.77 -34.11
N ALA A 117 13.52 -14.73 -34.93
CA ALA A 117 13.12 -14.81 -36.34
C ALA A 117 13.95 -15.87 -37.10
N ASN A 118 15.28 -15.92 -36.90
CA ASN A 118 16.12 -16.98 -37.49
C ASN A 118 15.67 -18.38 -37.07
N ILE A 119 15.31 -18.58 -35.79
CA ILE A 119 14.82 -19.88 -35.31
C ILE A 119 13.50 -20.24 -35.97
N TYR A 120 12.55 -19.31 -36.06
CA TYR A 120 11.29 -19.55 -36.76
C TYR A 120 11.50 -19.81 -38.25
N LEU A 121 12.47 -19.16 -38.89
CA LEU A 121 12.85 -19.44 -40.27
C LEU A 121 13.34 -20.89 -40.44
N ILE A 122 14.17 -21.38 -39.51
CA ILE A 122 14.65 -22.78 -39.50
C ILE A 122 13.50 -23.76 -39.25
N GLU A 123 12.56 -23.44 -38.36
CA GLU A 123 11.33 -24.22 -38.14
C GLU A 123 10.36 -24.16 -39.33
N GLY A 124 10.67 -23.37 -40.36
CA GLY A 124 9.82 -23.19 -41.52
C GLY A 124 8.58 -22.35 -41.23
N LYS A 125 8.55 -21.53 -40.17
CA LYS A 125 7.46 -20.61 -39.80
C LYS A 125 7.68 -19.22 -40.39
N THR A 126 7.34 -19.09 -41.67
CA THR A 126 7.73 -17.93 -42.51
C THR A 126 7.10 -16.63 -42.04
N PHE A 127 5.81 -16.64 -41.67
CA PHE A 127 5.09 -15.43 -41.25
C PHE A 127 5.47 -15.02 -39.83
N GLN A 128 5.69 -15.98 -38.92
CA GLN A 128 6.23 -15.68 -37.58
C GLN A 128 7.64 -15.11 -37.68
N SER A 129 8.50 -15.70 -38.50
CA SER A 129 9.83 -15.15 -38.79
C SER A 129 9.75 -13.72 -39.33
N ASN A 130 8.92 -13.50 -40.36
CA ASN A 130 8.74 -12.18 -40.99
C ASN A 130 8.24 -11.13 -39.98
N HIS A 131 7.31 -11.49 -39.09
CA HIS A 131 6.82 -10.62 -38.02
C HIS A 131 7.93 -10.11 -37.10
N TYR A 132 8.77 -11.02 -36.58
CA TYR A 132 9.85 -10.64 -35.67
C TYR A 132 10.98 -9.87 -36.37
N TYR A 133 11.29 -10.18 -37.63
CA TYR A 133 12.20 -9.35 -38.41
C TYR A 133 11.67 -7.91 -38.58
N ASN A 134 10.39 -7.75 -38.91
CA ASN A 134 9.79 -6.43 -39.05
C ASN A 134 9.71 -5.68 -37.69
N LYS A 135 9.48 -6.38 -36.57
CA LYS A 135 9.60 -5.79 -35.23
C LYS A 135 11.01 -5.27 -34.96
N ALA A 136 12.04 -6.02 -35.33
CA ALA A 136 13.44 -5.59 -35.21
C ALA A 136 13.71 -4.35 -36.09
N ALA A 137 13.28 -4.37 -37.35
CA ALA A 137 13.46 -3.24 -38.28
C ALA A 137 12.74 -1.97 -37.80
N ALA A 138 11.50 -2.08 -37.32
CA ALA A 138 10.75 -0.95 -36.78
C ALA A 138 11.46 -0.32 -35.56
N LEU A 139 12.06 -1.15 -34.69
CA LEU A 139 12.80 -0.67 -33.53
C LEU A 139 14.10 0.05 -33.95
N ILE A 140 14.77 -0.43 -35.02
CA ILE A 140 15.93 0.24 -35.62
C ILE A 140 15.57 1.63 -36.14
N SER A 141 14.43 1.76 -36.84
CA SER A 141 13.96 3.05 -37.34
C SER A 141 13.58 4.02 -36.22
N ALA A 142 13.00 3.51 -35.13
CA ALA A 142 12.60 4.33 -33.98
C ALA A 142 13.79 4.80 -33.12
N HIS A 143 14.84 3.98 -32.98
CA HIS A 143 15.99 4.24 -32.10
C HIS A 143 17.34 4.14 -32.84
N PRO A 144 17.57 4.93 -33.90
CA PRO A 144 18.72 4.76 -34.78
C PRO A 144 20.07 5.06 -34.11
N ASN A 145 20.13 5.74 -32.97
CA ASN A 145 21.41 6.04 -32.31
C ASN A 145 21.75 5.09 -31.15
N GLU A 146 20.82 4.20 -30.77
CA GLU A 146 20.92 3.36 -29.56
C GLU A 146 21.22 1.88 -29.89
N ILE A 147 21.47 1.58 -31.16
CA ILE A 147 21.68 0.21 -31.66
C ILE A 147 23.01 0.15 -32.41
N GLU A 148 23.80 -0.89 -32.15
CA GLU A 148 25.12 -1.04 -32.77
C GLU A 148 25.02 -1.20 -34.30
N PRO A 149 25.93 -0.60 -35.08
CA PRO A 149 25.90 -0.69 -36.55
C PRO A 149 25.88 -2.12 -37.10
N LYS A 150 26.62 -3.05 -36.46
CA LYS A 150 26.63 -4.46 -36.87
C LYS A 150 25.25 -5.11 -36.71
N ALA A 151 24.59 -4.89 -35.57
CA ALA A 151 23.26 -5.42 -35.31
C ALA A 151 22.24 -4.88 -36.31
N LYS A 152 22.26 -3.57 -36.59
CA LYS A 152 21.40 -2.95 -37.61
C LYS A 152 21.55 -3.61 -38.98
N ILE A 153 22.78 -3.73 -39.47
CA ILE A 153 23.05 -4.29 -40.80
C ILE A 153 22.52 -5.73 -40.88
N ILE A 154 22.83 -6.58 -39.90
CA ILE A 154 22.37 -7.98 -39.91
C ILE A 154 20.84 -8.04 -39.94
N CYS A 155 20.18 -7.29 -39.05
CA CYS A 155 18.73 -7.35 -38.88
C CYS A 155 18.00 -6.80 -40.10
N LEU A 156 18.47 -5.68 -40.66
CA LEU A 156 17.87 -5.08 -41.85
C LEU A 156 18.04 -5.97 -43.08
N VAL A 157 19.21 -6.59 -43.28
CA VAL A 157 19.46 -7.49 -44.42
C VAL A 157 18.64 -8.79 -44.31
N ASN A 158 18.46 -9.32 -43.10
CA ASN A 158 17.58 -10.47 -42.86
C ASN A 158 16.10 -10.10 -43.09
N CYS A 159 15.67 -8.96 -42.56
CA CYS A 159 14.31 -8.47 -42.74
C CYS A 159 13.99 -8.22 -44.21
N ALA A 160 14.93 -7.62 -44.94
CA ALA A 160 14.79 -7.37 -46.37
C ALA A 160 14.63 -8.67 -47.17
N GLN A 161 15.42 -9.69 -46.86
CA GLN A 161 15.31 -11.01 -47.49
C GLN A 161 13.92 -11.62 -47.30
N GLU A 162 13.41 -11.59 -46.07
CA GLU A 162 12.13 -12.20 -45.76
C GLU A 162 10.94 -11.38 -46.26
N ASN A 163 11.04 -10.05 -46.27
CA ASN A 163 10.03 -9.20 -46.87
C ASN A 163 9.96 -9.43 -48.38
N PHE A 164 11.10 -9.59 -49.05
CA PHE A 164 11.12 -9.98 -50.46
C PHE A 164 10.46 -11.34 -50.69
N ASN A 165 10.81 -12.35 -49.87
CA ASN A 165 10.21 -13.69 -49.96
C ASN A 165 8.69 -13.67 -49.69
N SER A 166 8.21 -12.71 -48.90
CA SER A 166 6.80 -12.49 -48.58
C SER A 166 6.12 -11.50 -49.53
N SER A 167 6.71 -11.21 -50.69
CA SER A 167 6.19 -10.28 -51.70
C SER A 167 6.01 -8.82 -51.24
N GLN A 168 6.64 -8.42 -50.13
CA GLN A 168 6.68 -7.04 -49.63
C GLN A 168 7.90 -6.30 -50.20
N VAL A 169 7.90 -6.10 -51.53
CA VAL A 169 9.08 -5.62 -52.30
C VAL A 169 9.53 -4.21 -51.89
N GLU A 170 8.59 -3.29 -51.62
CA GLU A 170 8.91 -1.92 -51.19
C GLU A 170 9.69 -1.91 -49.87
N LYS A 171 9.19 -2.62 -48.84
CA LYS A 171 9.87 -2.74 -47.54
C LYS A 171 11.23 -3.40 -47.68
N ALA A 172 11.33 -4.45 -48.50
CA ALA A 172 12.60 -5.13 -48.75
C ALA A 172 13.65 -4.19 -49.39
N THR A 173 13.19 -3.29 -50.26
CA THR A 173 14.02 -2.28 -50.92
C THR A 173 14.48 -1.23 -49.91
N GLU A 174 13.56 -0.67 -49.13
CA GLU A 174 13.84 0.30 -48.05
C GLU A 174 14.87 -0.24 -47.07
N GLN A 175 14.67 -1.47 -46.58
CA GLN A 175 15.55 -2.10 -45.59
C GLN A 175 16.95 -2.39 -46.14
N ASN A 176 17.06 -2.77 -47.42
CA ASN A 176 18.37 -2.90 -48.07
C ASN A 176 19.09 -1.56 -48.15
N TYR A 177 18.39 -0.47 -48.49
CA TYR A 177 18.99 0.87 -48.52
C TYR A 177 19.39 1.37 -47.13
N MET A 178 18.57 1.15 -46.10
CA MET A 178 18.94 1.47 -44.72
C MET A 178 20.19 0.69 -44.26
N ALA A 179 20.29 -0.59 -44.63
CA ALA A 179 21.47 -1.41 -44.33
C ALA A 179 22.72 -0.88 -45.06
N LEU A 180 22.57 -0.51 -46.33
CA LEU A 180 23.64 0.08 -47.15
C LEU A 180 24.14 1.39 -46.55
N GLN A 181 23.22 2.29 -46.19
CA GLN A 181 23.54 3.57 -45.55
C GLN A 181 24.30 3.34 -44.24
N THR A 182 23.80 2.43 -43.40
CA THR A 182 24.45 2.08 -42.12
C THR A 182 25.85 1.53 -42.35
N ALA A 183 26.04 0.64 -43.34
CA ALA A 183 27.35 0.10 -43.67
C ALA A 183 28.33 1.19 -44.12
N PHE A 184 27.90 2.08 -45.03
CA PHE A 184 28.74 3.15 -45.56
C PHE A 184 29.14 4.18 -44.50
N SER A 185 28.20 4.61 -43.66
CA SER A 185 28.47 5.55 -42.57
C SER A 185 29.44 4.98 -41.52
N ASN A 186 29.60 3.66 -41.46
CA ASN A 186 30.41 2.96 -40.46
C ASN A 186 31.56 2.16 -41.07
N LYS A 187 31.97 2.44 -42.31
CA LYS A 187 32.99 1.65 -43.03
C LYS A 187 34.28 1.45 -42.22
N ASN A 188 34.75 2.48 -41.53
CA ASN A 188 36.02 2.46 -40.80
C ASN A 188 35.96 1.72 -39.45
N SER A 189 34.76 1.50 -38.88
CA SER A 189 34.58 0.80 -37.60
C SER A 189 34.19 -0.67 -37.77
N LEU A 190 33.84 -1.08 -38.99
CA LEU A 190 33.45 -2.44 -39.31
C LEU A 190 34.66 -3.28 -39.76
N ASP A 191 34.67 -4.54 -39.35
CA ASP A 191 35.60 -5.52 -39.90
C ASP A 191 35.42 -5.65 -41.42
N GLN A 192 36.53 -5.75 -42.15
CA GLN A 192 36.52 -5.75 -43.62
C GLN A 192 35.73 -6.93 -44.19
N ASN A 193 35.91 -8.13 -43.63
CA ASN A 193 35.16 -9.31 -44.06
C ASN A 193 33.67 -9.16 -43.75
N PHE A 194 33.31 -8.68 -42.56
CA PHE A 194 31.93 -8.39 -42.21
C PHE A 194 31.28 -7.38 -43.18
N TYR A 195 31.99 -6.30 -43.49
CA TYR A 195 31.52 -5.24 -44.38
C TYR A 195 31.24 -5.76 -45.78
N PHE A 196 32.22 -6.40 -46.43
CA PHE A 196 32.07 -6.87 -47.80
C PHE A 196 31.09 -8.05 -47.93
N ASN A 197 31.02 -8.95 -46.96
CA ASN A 197 30.03 -10.03 -46.98
C ASN A 197 28.59 -9.48 -46.89
N ASN A 198 28.34 -8.45 -46.08
CA ASN A 198 27.00 -7.88 -45.98
C ASN A 198 26.65 -7.00 -47.19
N LEU A 199 27.61 -6.26 -47.77
CA LEU A 199 27.37 -5.58 -49.05
C LEU A 199 27.04 -6.58 -50.17
N PHE A 200 27.73 -7.73 -50.21
CA PHE A 200 27.41 -8.79 -51.17
C PHE A 200 25.96 -9.27 -51.04
N ARG A 201 25.49 -9.49 -49.79
CA ARG A 201 24.10 -9.87 -49.51
C ARG A 201 23.13 -8.79 -49.96
N ILE A 202 23.39 -7.53 -49.62
CA ILE A 202 22.54 -6.37 -49.96
C ILE A 202 22.42 -6.23 -51.49
N TYR A 203 23.54 -6.20 -52.21
CA TYR A 203 23.52 -6.04 -53.67
C TYR A 203 22.88 -7.23 -54.39
N THR A 204 23.07 -8.44 -53.87
CA THR A 204 22.40 -9.62 -54.43
C THR A 204 20.88 -9.59 -54.22
N GLN A 205 20.41 -9.09 -53.08
CA GLN A 205 18.98 -8.90 -52.83
C GLN A 205 18.39 -7.80 -53.72
N LEU A 206 19.08 -6.65 -53.83
CA LEU A 206 18.66 -5.57 -54.72
C LEU A 206 18.63 -6.04 -56.19
N PHE A 207 19.63 -6.79 -56.65
CA PHE A 207 19.61 -7.42 -57.98
C PHE A 207 18.33 -8.24 -58.17
N LYS A 208 17.97 -9.09 -57.21
CA LYS A 208 16.78 -9.94 -57.28
C LYS A 208 15.46 -9.14 -57.29
N ILE A 209 15.41 -8.03 -56.55
CA ILE A 209 14.29 -7.09 -56.57
C ILE A 209 14.12 -6.48 -57.96
N TYR A 210 15.18 -5.91 -58.52
CA TYR A 210 15.14 -5.26 -59.83
C TYR A 210 15.00 -6.24 -61.00
N GLN A 211 15.28 -7.53 -60.76
CA GLN A 211 15.00 -8.59 -61.73
C GLN A 211 13.50 -8.80 -61.90
N GLN A 212 12.68 -8.64 -60.86
CA GLN A 212 11.22 -8.77 -60.98
C GLN A 212 10.58 -7.64 -61.80
N THR A 213 11.22 -6.47 -61.81
CA THR A 213 10.75 -5.27 -62.54
C THR A 213 11.46 -5.08 -63.88
N ASN A 214 12.31 -6.02 -64.30
CA ASN A 214 13.09 -6.01 -65.53
C ASN A 214 13.89 -4.70 -65.76
N GLN A 215 14.44 -4.13 -64.69
CA GLN A 215 15.24 -2.89 -64.77
C GLN A 215 16.71 -3.19 -65.11
N LEU A 216 17.00 -3.36 -66.40
CA LEU A 216 18.31 -3.83 -66.89
C LEU A 216 19.51 -2.99 -66.40
N ASP A 217 19.40 -1.66 -66.37
CA ASP A 217 20.49 -0.79 -65.90
C ASP A 217 20.81 -1.04 -64.42
N SER A 218 19.79 -1.27 -63.60
CA SER A 218 19.96 -1.62 -62.19
C SER A 218 20.57 -3.01 -62.04
N LEU A 219 20.18 -3.99 -62.86
CA LEU A 219 20.81 -5.32 -62.88
C LEU A 219 22.31 -5.22 -63.17
N LYS A 220 22.69 -4.47 -64.21
CA LYS A 220 24.09 -4.24 -64.58
C LYS A 220 24.88 -3.56 -63.46
N LEU A 221 24.31 -2.52 -62.86
CA LEU A 221 24.92 -1.80 -61.73
C LEU A 221 25.20 -2.74 -60.56
N TYR A 222 24.20 -3.50 -60.09
CA TYR A 222 24.39 -4.36 -58.93
C TYR A 222 25.28 -5.56 -59.24
N ASN A 223 25.25 -6.09 -60.47
CA ASN A 223 26.22 -7.11 -60.90
C ASN A 223 27.65 -6.57 -60.89
N GLN A 224 27.87 -5.34 -61.36
CA GLN A 224 29.18 -4.69 -61.28
C GLN A 224 29.64 -4.58 -59.81
N LYS A 225 28.76 -4.16 -58.90
CA LYS A 225 29.07 -4.08 -57.46
C LYS A 225 29.39 -5.45 -56.84
N VAL A 226 28.67 -6.49 -57.21
CA VAL A 226 29.01 -7.87 -56.81
C VAL A 226 30.37 -8.30 -57.40
N GLY A 227 30.68 -7.88 -58.63
CA GLY A 227 31.99 -8.10 -59.27
C GLY A 227 33.16 -7.42 -58.55
N GLU A 228 32.97 -6.18 -58.09
CA GLU A 228 33.95 -5.47 -57.25
C GLU A 228 34.21 -6.27 -55.95
N ILE A 229 33.16 -6.78 -55.31
CA ILE A 229 33.30 -7.60 -54.09
C ILE A 229 33.94 -8.96 -54.38
N TYR A 230 33.63 -9.57 -55.52
CA TYR A 230 34.24 -10.83 -55.94
C TYR A 230 35.77 -10.71 -56.03
N GLN A 231 36.28 -9.62 -56.60
CA GLN A 231 37.73 -9.36 -56.67
C GLN A 231 38.40 -9.27 -55.30
N ILE A 232 37.66 -8.84 -54.28
CA ILE A 232 38.16 -8.66 -52.91
C ILE A 232 38.08 -9.96 -52.10
N LEU A 233 36.91 -10.61 -52.08
CA LEU A 233 36.66 -11.78 -51.25
C LEU A 233 37.16 -13.09 -51.88
N ASN A 234 37.29 -13.12 -53.21
CA ASN A 234 37.82 -14.23 -54.01
C ASN A 234 37.38 -15.64 -53.54
N ASN A 235 36.07 -15.83 -53.34
CA ASN A 235 35.52 -17.13 -52.93
C ASN A 235 34.45 -17.65 -53.91
N ASP A 236 34.33 -18.98 -53.95
CA ASP A 236 33.46 -19.71 -54.88
C ASP A 236 31.97 -19.32 -54.75
N LYS A 237 31.54 -18.92 -53.55
CA LYS A 237 30.16 -18.48 -53.32
C LYS A 237 29.89 -17.17 -54.04
N VAL A 238 30.73 -16.15 -53.87
CA VAL A 238 30.53 -14.84 -54.50
C VAL A 238 30.64 -14.96 -56.03
N SER A 239 31.60 -15.74 -56.53
CA SER A 239 31.76 -15.97 -57.98
C SER A 239 30.55 -16.67 -58.60
N ARG A 240 29.96 -17.65 -57.91
CA ARG A 240 28.75 -18.35 -58.36
C ARG A 240 27.57 -17.41 -58.56
N PHE A 241 27.30 -16.53 -57.59
CA PHE A 241 26.23 -15.52 -57.69
C PHE A 241 26.56 -14.46 -58.74
N TYR A 242 27.81 -14.04 -58.86
CA TYR A 242 28.25 -13.11 -59.90
C TYR A 242 27.97 -13.66 -61.31
N TYR A 243 28.29 -14.93 -61.57
CA TYR A 243 28.05 -15.58 -62.86
C TYR A 243 26.56 -15.81 -63.12
N GLU A 244 25.78 -16.18 -62.11
CA GLU A 244 24.32 -16.31 -62.22
C GLU A 244 23.67 -14.98 -62.63
N GLN A 245 24.04 -13.89 -61.97
CA GLN A 245 23.54 -12.55 -62.30
C GLN A 245 23.94 -12.12 -63.71
N LYS A 246 25.16 -12.43 -64.14
CA LYS A 246 25.57 -12.20 -65.54
C LYS A 246 24.74 -13.00 -66.52
N ALA A 247 24.48 -14.28 -66.24
CA ALA A 247 23.63 -15.11 -67.09
C ALA A 247 22.23 -14.51 -67.24
N THR A 248 21.64 -14.02 -66.15
CA THR A 248 20.36 -13.29 -66.18
C THR A 248 20.44 -12.04 -67.07
N ILE A 249 21.44 -11.17 -66.87
CA ILE A 249 21.61 -9.95 -67.68
C ILE A 249 21.69 -10.28 -69.17
N TYR A 250 22.55 -11.25 -69.55
CA TYR A 250 22.70 -11.64 -70.95
C TYR A 250 21.44 -12.31 -71.51
N THR A 251 20.63 -12.96 -70.67
CA THR A 251 19.34 -13.50 -71.09
C THR A 251 18.38 -12.37 -71.45
N GLU A 252 18.29 -11.32 -70.63
CA GLU A 252 17.47 -10.13 -70.90
C GLU A 252 17.96 -9.37 -72.14
N GLU A 253 19.28 -9.31 -72.35
CA GLU A 253 19.89 -8.74 -73.56
C GLU A 253 19.77 -9.65 -74.81
N ARG A 254 19.15 -10.83 -74.67
CA ARG A 254 19.03 -11.86 -75.72
C ARG A 254 20.36 -12.36 -76.28
N GLN A 255 21.44 -12.22 -75.52
CA GLN A 255 22.76 -12.77 -75.84
C GLN A 255 22.89 -14.20 -75.32
N LEU A 256 22.22 -15.13 -76.00
CA LEU A 256 22.05 -16.52 -75.52
C LEU A 256 23.37 -17.25 -75.30
N ASP A 257 24.38 -17.07 -76.16
CA ASP A 257 25.68 -17.73 -76.00
C ASP A 257 26.41 -17.27 -74.74
N SER A 258 26.40 -15.96 -74.44
CA SER A 258 26.94 -15.39 -73.21
C SER A 258 26.15 -15.90 -71.99
N ALA A 259 24.82 -15.93 -72.07
CA ALA A 259 23.98 -16.45 -70.99
C ALA A 259 24.28 -17.92 -70.68
N ILE A 260 24.42 -18.77 -71.70
CA ILE A 260 24.81 -20.17 -71.56
C ILE A 260 26.20 -20.28 -70.95
N PHE A 261 27.18 -19.53 -71.46
CA PHE A 261 28.55 -19.56 -70.96
C PHE A 261 28.63 -19.27 -69.46
N TYR A 262 27.98 -18.21 -68.98
CA TYR A 262 27.97 -17.86 -67.57
C TYR A 262 27.14 -18.84 -66.73
N THR A 263 26.03 -19.36 -67.25
CA THR A 263 25.25 -20.41 -66.57
C THR A 263 26.09 -21.67 -66.35
N LYS A 264 26.90 -22.08 -67.34
CA LYS A 264 27.82 -23.22 -67.20
C LYS A 264 28.98 -22.96 -66.22
N LYS A 265 29.40 -21.71 -66.04
CA LYS A 265 30.35 -21.37 -64.97
C LYS A 265 29.73 -21.59 -63.59
N SER A 266 28.48 -21.17 -63.38
CA SER A 266 27.74 -21.47 -62.14
C SER A 266 27.55 -22.98 -61.94
N GLU A 267 27.22 -23.72 -63.01
CA GLU A 267 27.13 -25.19 -63.00
C GLU A 267 28.42 -25.85 -62.49
N ALA A 268 29.58 -25.44 -63.02
CA ALA A 268 30.86 -26.00 -62.64
C ALA A 268 31.17 -25.77 -61.14
N LEU A 269 30.83 -24.59 -60.61
CA LEU A 269 31.01 -24.25 -59.20
C LEU A 269 30.09 -25.06 -58.29
N ASP A 270 28.81 -25.22 -58.66
CA ASP A 270 27.87 -26.03 -57.88
C ASP A 270 28.26 -27.53 -57.93
N LYS A 271 28.74 -28.05 -59.06
CA LYS A 271 29.29 -29.42 -59.18
C LYS A 271 30.54 -29.62 -58.30
N LYS A 272 31.49 -28.68 -58.34
CA LYS A 272 32.68 -28.69 -57.47
C LYS A 272 32.29 -28.69 -55.99
N SER A 273 31.38 -27.80 -55.60
CA SER A 273 30.93 -27.67 -54.21
C SER A 273 30.19 -28.91 -53.71
N TYR A 274 29.39 -29.54 -54.58
CA TYR A 274 28.72 -30.81 -54.26
C TYR A 274 29.75 -31.94 -54.06
N ALA A 275 30.74 -32.07 -54.95
CA ALA A 275 31.78 -33.08 -54.83
C ALA A 275 32.60 -32.95 -53.53
N GLN A 276 32.78 -31.72 -53.03
CA GLN A 276 33.54 -31.45 -51.81
C GLN A 276 32.74 -31.66 -50.52
N THR A 277 31.44 -31.33 -50.52
CA THR A 277 30.64 -31.26 -49.29
C THR A 277 29.56 -32.33 -49.19
N ASN A 278 29.17 -32.93 -50.31
CA ASN A 278 28.02 -33.82 -50.45
C ASN A 278 26.69 -33.23 -49.91
N LEU A 279 26.58 -31.90 -49.80
CA LEU A 279 25.38 -31.25 -49.28
C LEU A 279 24.30 -31.10 -50.36
N ASN A 280 23.07 -31.49 -50.02
CA ASN A 280 21.91 -31.40 -50.92
C ASN A 280 21.61 -29.98 -51.43
N ILE A 281 22.05 -28.94 -50.72
CA ILE A 281 21.88 -27.54 -51.16
C ILE A 281 22.49 -27.29 -52.56
N HIS A 282 23.64 -27.91 -52.86
CA HIS A 282 24.29 -27.77 -54.16
C HIS A 282 23.52 -28.51 -55.26
N ARG A 283 22.85 -29.61 -54.93
CA ARG A 283 21.99 -30.34 -55.87
C ARG A 283 20.72 -29.54 -56.20
N ILE A 284 20.15 -28.85 -55.21
CA ILE A 284 19.03 -27.92 -55.42
C ILE A 284 19.44 -26.76 -56.31
N ASN A 285 20.65 -26.21 -56.10
CA ASN A 285 21.21 -25.20 -56.98
C ASN A 285 21.38 -25.72 -58.42
N LEU A 286 21.94 -26.94 -58.58
CA LEU A 286 22.10 -27.58 -59.89
C LEU A 286 20.75 -27.79 -60.60
N TYR A 287 19.71 -28.20 -59.89
CA TYR A 287 18.37 -28.31 -60.46
C TYR A 287 17.87 -26.98 -61.06
N THR A 288 18.17 -25.87 -60.39
CA THR A 288 17.85 -24.52 -60.88
C THR A 288 18.70 -24.14 -62.09
N VAL A 289 20.01 -24.44 -62.04
CA VAL A 289 20.94 -24.21 -63.17
C VAL A 289 20.52 -25.01 -64.41
N TYR A 290 20.15 -26.29 -64.25
CA TYR A 290 19.67 -27.14 -65.33
C TYR A 290 18.35 -26.61 -65.90
N THR A 291 17.44 -26.16 -65.03
CA THR A 291 16.21 -25.47 -65.46
C THR A 291 16.49 -24.27 -66.36
N ASN A 292 17.48 -23.44 -66.02
CA ASN A 292 17.88 -22.31 -66.85
C ASN A 292 18.51 -22.75 -68.16
N LEU A 293 19.39 -23.77 -68.14
CA LEU A 293 20.02 -24.32 -69.34
C LEU A 293 19.01 -24.95 -70.31
N ILE A 294 17.96 -25.61 -69.82
CA ILE A 294 16.88 -26.14 -70.66
C ILE A 294 16.27 -25.00 -71.49
N THR A 295 15.89 -23.90 -70.83
CA THR A 295 15.31 -22.72 -71.51
C THR A 295 16.30 -22.10 -72.50
N LEU A 296 17.54 -21.86 -72.10
CA LEU A 296 18.56 -21.22 -72.94
C LEU A 296 18.93 -22.07 -74.17
N TYR A 297 19.07 -23.39 -74.00
CA TYR A 297 19.33 -24.28 -75.13
C TYR A 297 18.12 -24.44 -76.05
N ALA A 298 16.91 -24.47 -75.51
CA ALA A 298 15.69 -24.46 -76.32
C ALA A 298 15.59 -23.18 -77.18
N LEU A 299 15.83 -22.01 -76.58
CA LEU A 299 15.79 -20.72 -77.29
C LEU A 299 16.90 -20.56 -78.34
N SER A 300 18.05 -21.20 -78.13
CA SER A 300 19.16 -21.21 -79.10
C SER A 300 19.05 -22.34 -80.13
N GLY A 301 17.95 -23.10 -80.15
CA GLY A 301 17.71 -24.19 -81.10
C GLY A 301 18.54 -25.45 -80.87
N GLN A 302 19.28 -25.54 -79.75
CA GLN A 302 20.15 -26.67 -79.41
C GLN A 302 19.38 -27.73 -78.60
N TYR A 303 18.38 -28.34 -79.24
CA TYR A 303 17.40 -29.18 -78.53
C TYR A 303 17.99 -30.43 -77.85
N ASP A 304 19.00 -31.08 -78.42
CA ASP A 304 19.61 -32.28 -77.83
C ASP A 304 20.29 -31.95 -76.50
N LYS A 305 20.89 -30.76 -76.40
CA LYS A 305 21.49 -30.27 -75.16
C LYS A 305 20.41 -29.95 -74.12
N ALA A 306 19.32 -29.31 -74.53
CA ALA A 306 18.19 -29.05 -73.64
C ALA A 306 17.62 -30.37 -73.08
N GLU A 307 17.41 -31.37 -73.94
CA GLU A 307 16.88 -32.69 -73.56
C GLU A 307 17.78 -33.43 -72.56
N LYS A 308 19.10 -33.35 -72.74
CA LYS A 308 20.07 -33.84 -71.74
C LYS A 308 19.83 -33.21 -70.36
N TYR A 309 19.67 -31.89 -70.28
CA TYR A 309 19.44 -31.21 -68.99
C TYR A 309 18.05 -31.48 -68.40
N ILE A 310 17.04 -31.80 -69.22
CA ILE A 310 15.74 -32.32 -68.74
C ILE A 310 15.95 -33.64 -67.98
N GLN A 311 16.76 -34.55 -68.53
CA GLN A 311 17.08 -35.83 -67.91
C GLN A 311 17.86 -35.63 -66.60
N GLU A 312 18.93 -34.83 -66.61
CA GLU A 312 19.72 -34.54 -65.41
C GLU A 312 18.88 -33.88 -64.29
N ALA A 313 17.96 -32.97 -64.64
CA ALA A 313 17.04 -32.38 -63.68
C ALA A 313 16.05 -33.42 -63.10
N SER A 314 15.56 -34.35 -63.94
CA SER A 314 14.66 -35.43 -63.50
C SER A 314 15.35 -36.39 -62.52
N GLU A 315 16.62 -36.71 -62.73
CA GLU A 315 17.41 -37.54 -61.80
C GLU A 315 17.55 -36.88 -60.43
N ILE A 316 17.80 -35.57 -60.39
CA ILE A 316 17.82 -34.82 -59.14
C ILE A 316 16.45 -34.88 -58.46
N GLU A 317 15.36 -34.60 -59.20
CA GLU A 317 13.99 -34.58 -58.67
C GLU A 317 13.55 -35.95 -58.10
N LYS A 318 14.01 -37.06 -58.67
CA LYS A 318 13.74 -38.42 -58.15
C LYS A 318 14.48 -38.74 -56.86
N SER A 319 15.62 -38.11 -56.64
CA SER A 319 16.55 -38.47 -55.56
C SER A 319 16.45 -37.60 -54.31
N ILE A 320 15.98 -36.35 -54.45
CA ILE A 320 15.81 -35.41 -53.34
C ILE A 320 14.49 -34.66 -53.44
N SER A 321 13.99 -34.20 -52.30
CA SER A 321 12.84 -33.32 -52.25
C SER A 321 13.19 -31.95 -52.84
N ILE A 322 12.45 -31.54 -53.88
CA ILE A 322 12.56 -30.23 -54.51
C ILE A 322 11.31 -29.42 -54.16
N ASN A 323 11.51 -28.15 -53.78
CA ASN A 323 10.43 -27.24 -53.44
C ASN A 323 9.51 -26.97 -54.65
N TYR A 324 8.24 -26.65 -54.37
CA TYR A 324 7.23 -26.43 -55.40
C TYR A 324 7.59 -25.31 -56.39
N ASN A 325 8.26 -24.24 -55.94
CA ASN A 325 8.64 -23.13 -56.81
C ASN A 325 9.70 -23.55 -57.85
N SER A 326 10.71 -24.31 -57.44
CA SER A 326 11.70 -24.88 -58.35
C SER A 326 11.04 -25.87 -59.33
N LYS A 327 10.12 -26.73 -58.86
CA LYS A 327 9.36 -27.63 -59.75
C LYS A 327 8.52 -26.88 -60.78
N PHE A 328 7.82 -25.82 -60.34
CA PHE A 328 7.06 -24.93 -61.23
C PHE A 328 7.94 -24.36 -62.34
N ASN A 329 9.08 -23.77 -61.98
CA ASN A 329 10.03 -23.19 -62.94
C ASN A 329 10.57 -24.25 -63.91
N ASN A 330 10.87 -25.45 -63.42
CA ASN A 330 11.34 -26.55 -64.26
C ASN A 330 10.30 -27.01 -65.27
N ARG A 331 9.04 -27.21 -64.84
CA ARG A 331 7.95 -27.56 -65.76
C ARG A 331 7.67 -26.47 -66.78
N MET A 332 7.76 -25.19 -66.40
CA MET A 332 7.68 -24.08 -67.36
C MET A 332 8.83 -24.09 -68.37
N ALA A 333 10.07 -24.39 -67.94
CA ALA A 333 11.21 -24.52 -68.85
C ALA A 333 11.04 -25.68 -69.84
N GLN A 334 10.53 -26.83 -69.38
CA GLN A 334 10.20 -27.96 -70.25
C GLN A 334 9.06 -27.64 -71.22
N ALA A 335 8.02 -26.94 -70.75
CA ALA A 335 6.96 -26.45 -71.62
C ALA A 335 7.54 -25.54 -72.71
N GLN A 336 8.39 -24.58 -72.34
CA GLN A 336 9.08 -23.71 -73.29
C GLN A 336 9.91 -24.49 -74.31
N TYR A 337 10.61 -25.55 -73.88
CA TYR A 337 11.33 -26.46 -74.78
C TYR A 337 10.41 -27.07 -75.85
N TYR A 338 9.26 -27.64 -75.45
CA TYR A 338 8.32 -28.22 -76.39
C TYR A 338 7.63 -27.18 -77.29
N LEU A 339 7.42 -25.96 -76.77
CA LEU A 339 6.93 -24.84 -77.57
C LEU A 339 7.89 -24.49 -78.71
N GLN A 340 9.20 -24.40 -78.42
CA GLN A 340 10.22 -24.14 -79.45
C GLN A 340 10.30 -25.28 -80.48
N LYS A 341 10.12 -26.53 -80.05
CA LYS A 341 9.96 -27.70 -80.94
C LYS A 341 8.63 -27.78 -81.69
N ARG A 342 7.70 -26.82 -81.48
CA ARG A 342 6.34 -26.81 -82.03
C ARG A 342 5.49 -28.03 -81.66
N ASN A 343 5.81 -28.70 -80.55
CA ASN A 343 4.99 -29.79 -80.00
C ASN A 343 3.98 -29.22 -79.01
N LEU A 344 2.82 -28.81 -79.53
CA LEU A 344 1.79 -28.12 -78.75
C LEU A 344 1.10 -29.02 -77.71
N ASP A 345 1.00 -30.33 -77.96
CA ASP A 345 0.37 -31.25 -77.02
C ASP A 345 1.23 -31.46 -75.77
N ALA A 346 2.52 -31.69 -75.95
CA ALA A 346 3.47 -31.78 -74.84
C ALA A 346 3.58 -30.45 -74.08
N TYR A 347 3.59 -29.32 -74.79
CA TYR A 347 3.54 -27.98 -74.19
C TYR A 347 2.30 -27.81 -73.30
N ARG A 348 1.09 -28.09 -73.82
CA ARG A 348 -0.16 -27.93 -73.07
C ARG A 348 -0.16 -28.79 -71.81
N LYS A 349 0.29 -30.04 -71.91
CA LYS A 349 0.37 -30.95 -70.76
C LYS A 349 1.27 -30.39 -69.65
N LEU A 350 2.50 -29.99 -69.98
CA LEU A 350 3.45 -29.48 -69.00
C LEU A 350 3.07 -28.10 -68.47
N HIS A 351 2.44 -27.27 -69.29
CA HIS A 351 1.92 -25.97 -68.86
C HIS A 351 0.75 -26.12 -67.88
N LEU A 352 -0.17 -27.07 -68.12
CA LEU A 352 -1.23 -27.38 -67.14
C LEU A 352 -0.63 -27.94 -65.86
N GLU A 353 0.35 -28.85 -65.94
CA GLU A 353 1.05 -29.37 -64.76
C GLU A 353 1.71 -28.22 -63.95
N SER A 354 2.38 -27.27 -64.61
CA SER A 354 2.98 -26.12 -63.92
C SER A 354 1.91 -25.25 -63.24
N LEU A 355 0.77 -25.00 -63.87
CA LEU A 355 -0.35 -24.27 -63.26
C LEU A 355 -0.88 -24.99 -62.02
N THR A 356 -1.06 -26.31 -62.07
CA THR A 356 -1.51 -27.08 -60.88
C THR A 356 -0.52 -27.00 -59.72
N ILE A 357 0.79 -27.01 -60.02
CA ILE A 357 1.84 -26.81 -59.01
C ILE A 357 1.76 -25.40 -58.42
N LYS A 358 1.52 -24.39 -59.26
CA LYS A 358 1.38 -22.98 -58.84
C LYS A 358 0.17 -22.80 -57.91
N ASP A 359 -0.97 -23.38 -58.26
CA ASP A 359 -2.19 -23.32 -57.46
C ASP A 359 -2.00 -24.02 -56.11
N ALA A 360 -1.36 -25.18 -56.10
CA ALA A 360 -1.01 -25.90 -54.87
C ALA A 360 -0.04 -25.09 -53.98
N LEU A 361 0.95 -24.41 -54.58
CA LEU A 361 1.86 -23.51 -53.87
C LEU A 361 1.11 -22.34 -53.23
N GLN A 362 0.20 -21.70 -53.96
CA GLN A 362 -0.58 -20.58 -53.45
C GLN A 362 -1.51 -21.02 -52.33
N ALA A 363 -2.24 -22.12 -52.50
CA ALA A 363 -3.12 -22.67 -51.47
C ALA A 363 -2.36 -23.03 -50.19
N SER A 364 -1.20 -23.70 -50.33
CA SER A 364 -0.32 -24.04 -49.21
C SER A 364 0.18 -22.79 -48.46
N ASN A 365 0.64 -21.78 -49.21
CA ASN A 365 1.10 -20.52 -48.62
C ASN A 365 -0.03 -19.76 -47.91
N SER A 366 -1.23 -19.70 -48.49
CA SER A 366 -2.39 -19.05 -47.87
C SER A 366 -2.84 -19.76 -46.60
N ALA A 367 -2.90 -21.11 -46.60
CA ALA A 367 -3.24 -21.88 -45.41
C ALA A 367 -2.22 -21.67 -44.28
N LYS A 368 -0.92 -21.68 -44.62
CA LYS A 368 0.17 -21.40 -43.69
C LYS A 368 0.11 -19.97 -43.14
N ALA A 369 -0.21 -18.99 -43.98
CA ALA A 369 -0.39 -17.60 -43.57
C ALA A 369 -1.49 -17.48 -42.50
N ILE A 370 -2.66 -18.05 -42.76
CA ILE A 370 -3.80 -18.00 -41.85
C ILE A 370 -3.45 -18.66 -40.50
N ALA A 371 -2.84 -19.85 -40.53
CA ALA A 371 -2.46 -20.57 -39.32
C ALA A 371 -1.44 -19.80 -38.48
N GLU A 372 -0.35 -19.32 -39.09
CA GLU A 372 0.70 -18.60 -38.37
C GLU A 372 0.25 -17.22 -37.88
N ILE A 373 -0.46 -16.45 -38.70
CA ILE A 373 -0.96 -15.11 -38.32
C ILE A 373 -2.00 -15.24 -37.20
N SER A 374 -2.85 -16.27 -37.23
CA SER A 374 -3.82 -16.53 -36.15
C SER A 374 -3.12 -16.76 -34.80
N VAL A 375 -2.01 -17.50 -34.78
CA VAL A 375 -1.21 -17.71 -33.56
C VAL A 375 -0.63 -16.38 -33.05
N ILE A 376 -0.06 -15.56 -33.94
CA ILE A 376 0.47 -14.24 -33.56
C ILE A 376 -0.64 -13.35 -32.99
N TYR A 377 -1.80 -13.32 -33.65
CA TYR A 377 -2.95 -12.53 -33.21
C TYR A 377 -3.47 -12.97 -31.84
N ASP A 378 -3.60 -14.28 -31.59
CA ASP A 378 -4.01 -14.81 -30.29
C ASP A 378 -3.03 -14.41 -29.17
N VAL A 379 -1.72 -14.54 -29.42
CA VAL A 379 -0.68 -14.13 -28.47
C VAL A 379 -0.76 -12.62 -28.18
N GLU A 380 -0.89 -11.78 -29.21
CA GLU A 380 -0.97 -10.32 -29.03
C GLU A 380 -2.27 -9.88 -28.34
N SER A 381 -3.39 -10.54 -28.65
CA SER A 381 -4.67 -10.34 -27.98
C SER A 381 -4.57 -10.68 -26.49
N LYS A 382 -4.03 -11.86 -26.15
CA LYS A 382 -3.79 -12.27 -24.76
C LYS A 382 -2.86 -11.32 -24.01
N LYS A 383 -1.76 -10.86 -24.64
CA LYS A 383 -0.86 -9.85 -24.03
C LYS A 383 -1.61 -8.56 -23.71
N LYS A 384 -2.44 -8.04 -24.63
CA LYS A 384 -3.27 -6.85 -24.40
C LYS A 384 -4.25 -7.07 -23.24
N SER A 385 -4.91 -8.24 -23.16
CA SER A 385 -5.80 -8.59 -22.06
C SER A 385 -5.08 -8.65 -20.71
N ILE A 386 -3.89 -9.26 -20.65
CA ILE A 386 -3.06 -9.31 -19.42
C ILE A 386 -2.64 -7.91 -19.00
N ALA A 387 -2.20 -7.07 -19.94
CA ALA A 387 -1.83 -5.68 -19.64
C ALA A 387 -3.01 -4.88 -19.08
N LEU A 388 -4.20 -5.05 -19.67
CA LEU A 388 -5.43 -4.44 -19.18
C LEU A 388 -5.80 -4.95 -17.79
N LEU A 389 -5.71 -6.26 -17.56
CA LEU A 389 -5.97 -6.87 -16.25
C LEU A 389 -5.02 -6.34 -15.18
N ASN A 390 -3.71 -6.29 -15.47
CA ASN A 390 -2.71 -5.74 -14.56
C ASN A 390 -3.00 -4.27 -14.23
N LYS A 391 -3.40 -3.46 -15.21
CA LYS A 391 -3.82 -2.08 -14.99
C LYS A 391 -5.06 -1.98 -14.10
N THR A 392 -6.02 -2.88 -14.27
CA THR A 392 -7.21 -2.96 -13.39
C THR A 392 -6.81 -3.38 -11.97
N VAL A 393 -5.91 -4.35 -11.81
CA VAL A 393 -5.40 -4.79 -10.50
C VAL A 393 -4.67 -3.66 -9.78
N THR A 394 -3.75 -2.94 -10.45
CA THR A 394 -3.05 -1.81 -9.82
C THR A 394 -4.00 -0.70 -9.42
N THR A 395 -4.97 -0.36 -10.29
CA THR A 395 -5.97 0.66 -10.01
C THR A 395 -6.91 0.26 -8.86
N THR A 396 -7.31 -1.02 -8.78
CA THR A 396 -8.14 -1.52 -7.69
C THR A 396 -7.39 -1.55 -6.37
N ASN A 397 -6.12 -1.95 -6.36
CA ASN A 397 -5.26 -1.89 -5.17
C ASN A 397 -5.07 -0.45 -4.68
N GLN A 398 -4.81 0.51 -5.57
CA GLN A 398 -4.72 1.93 -5.20
C GLN A 398 -6.02 2.46 -4.58
N LYS A 399 -7.19 2.07 -5.14
CA LYS A 399 -8.49 2.41 -4.56
C LYS A 399 -8.69 1.74 -3.19
N LEU A 400 -8.23 0.50 -3.02
CA LEU A 400 -8.31 -0.22 -1.76
C LEU A 400 -7.46 0.47 -0.69
N GLU A 401 -6.21 0.78 -0.98
CA GLU A 401 -5.31 1.54 -0.09
C GLU A 401 -5.95 2.86 0.34
N SER A 402 -6.48 3.62 -0.61
CA SER A 402 -7.17 4.89 -0.33
C SER A 402 -8.39 4.71 0.60
N ARG A 403 -9.20 3.66 0.39
CA ARG A 403 -10.36 3.32 1.23
C ARG A 403 -9.94 2.87 2.64
N THR A 404 -8.89 2.06 2.74
CA THR A 404 -8.38 1.61 4.04
C THR A 404 -7.84 2.78 4.87
N LEU A 405 -7.13 3.73 4.24
CA LEU A 405 -6.67 4.96 4.89
C LEU A 405 -7.85 5.80 5.40
N LEU A 406 -8.89 5.99 4.57
CA LEU A 406 -10.12 6.70 4.98
C LEU A 406 -10.80 6.04 6.18
N LEU A 407 -10.90 4.71 6.21
CA LEU A 407 -11.46 3.97 7.34
C LEU A 407 -10.63 4.18 8.62
N ILE A 408 -9.31 4.10 8.54
CA ILE A 408 -8.41 4.33 9.69
C ILE A 408 -8.58 5.76 10.22
N ILE A 409 -8.61 6.77 9.35
CA ILE A 409 -8.82 8.17 9.73
C ILE A 409 -10.18 8.35 10.41
N SER A 410 -11.24 7.76 9.84
CA SER A 410 -12.58 7.85 10.42
C SER A 410 -12.67 7.20 11.82
N ALA A 411 -12.00 6.06 12.02
CA ALA A 411 -11.94 5.38 13.31
C ALA A 411 -11.17 6.19 14.35
N LEU A 412 -10.04 6.81 13.96
CA LEU A 412 -9.27 7.69 14.84
C LEU A 412 -10.08 8.94 15.24
N LEU A 413 -10.76 9.58 14.29
CA LEU A 413 -11.64 10.71 14.58
C LEU A 413 -12.77 10.32 15.55
N PHE A 414 -13.35 9.14 15.35
CA PHE A 414 -14.38 8.62 16.25
C PHE A 414 -13.86 8.43 17.69
N LEU A 415 -12.66 7.87 17.85
CA LEU A 415 -12.01 7.73 19.16
C LEU A 415 -11.71 9.08 19.81
N ILE A 416 -11.28 10.07 19.03
CA ILE A 416 -11.04 11.43 19.52
C ILE A 416 -12.35 12.04 20.05
N VAL A 417 -13.45 11.90 19.31
CA VAL A 417 -14.78 12.39 19.74
C VAL A 417 -15.23 11.71 21.04
N ILE A 418 -15.10 10.40 21.15
CA ILE A 418 -15.40 9.67 22.40
C ILE A 418 -14.54 10.18 23.56
N GLY A 419 -13.24 10.41 23.32
CA GLY A 419 -12.32 10.96 24.30
C GLY A 419 -12.75 12.35 24.79
N PHE A 420 -13.12 13.25 23.87
CA PHE A 420 -13.63 14.57 24.21
C PHE A 420 -14.94 14.52 25.02
N ILE A 421 -15.89 13.67 24.63
CA ILE A 421 -17.16 13.50 25.36
C ILE A 421 -16.89 12.99 26.78
N SER A 422 -16.03 11.99 26.92
CA SER A 422 -15.68 11.42 28.22
C SER A 422 -14.99 12.43 29.13
N PHE A 423 -14.06 13.23 28.58
CA PHE A 423 -13.40 14.31 29.29
C PHE A 423 -14.39 15.40 29.74
N TYR A 424 -15.32 15.79 28.86
CA TYR A 424 -16.36 16.76 29.18
C TYR A 424 -17.24 16.30 30.36
N ILE A 425 -17.71 15.04 30.31
CA ILE A 425 -18.51 14.44 31.40
C ILE A 425 -17.71 14.41 32.72
N TYR A 426 -16.42 14.05 32.66
CA TYR A 426 -15.55 14.01 33.83
C TYR A 426 -15.41 15.39 34.50
N VAL A 427 -15.15 16.45 33.73
CA VAL A 427 -15.03 17.83 34.23
C VAL A 427 -16.35 18.30 34.85
N HIS A 428 -17.48 18.02 34.21
CA HIS A 428 -18.79 18.42 34.72
C HIS A 428 -19.12 17.74 36.06
N LYS A 429 -18.79 16.44 36.19
CA LYS A 429 -19.00 15.69 37.44
C LYS A 429 -18.15 16.21 38.60
N GLN A 430 -16.93 16.66 38.32
CA GLN A 430 -16.06 17.29 39.33
C GLN A 430 -16.67 18.59 39.87
N LYS A 431 -17.17 19.46 38.97
CA LYS A 431 -17.81 20.72 39.35
C LYS A 431 -19.01 20.50 40.27
N ASN A 432 -19.89 19.57 39.92
CA ASN A 432 -21.10 19.28 40.71
C ASN A 432 -20.77 18.75 42.12
N ARG A 433 -19.67 18.00 42.29
CA ARG A 433 -19.22 17.53 43.61
C ARG A 433 -18.72 18.65 44.50
N LEU A 434 -18.07 19.65 43.92
CA LEU A 434 -17.57 20.81 44.66
C LEU A 434 -18.73 21.66 45.17
N GLU A 435 -19.68 21.98 44.30
CA GLU A 435 -20.89 22.76 44.65
C GLU A 435 -21.72 22.07 45.75
N ALA A 436 -21.82 20.74 45.72
CA ALA A 436 -22.52 19.98 46.76
C ALA A 436 -21.86 20.10 48.14
N LYS A 437 -20.52 20.10 48.20
CA LYS A 437 -19.78 20.27 49.46
C LYS A 437 -19.97 21.67 50.06
N GLU A 438 -19.91 22.71 49.22
CA GLU A 438 -20.09 24.09 49.68
C GLU A 438 -21.48 24.33 50.28
N LYS A 439 -22.54 23.78 49.65
CA LYS A 439 -23.91 23.86 50.17
C LYS A 439 -24.07 23.22 51.55
N MET A 440 -23.44 22.07 51.77
CA MET A 440 -23.51 21.35 53.04
C MET A 440 -22.87 22.14 54.20
N LEU A 441 -21.71 22.77 53.96
CA LEU A 441 -21.04 23.61 54.96
C LEU A 441 -21.85 24.86 55.32
N LEU A 442 -22.56 25.45 54.36
CA LEU A 442 -23.40 26.62 54.60
C LEU A 442 -24.61 26.28 55.49
N GLN A 443 -25.25 25.13 55.28
CA GLN A 443 -26.37 24.67 56.09
C GLN A 443 -25.98 24.48 57.56
N GLN A 444 -24.82 23.89 57.83
CA GLN A 444 -24.31 23.70 59.20
C GLN A 444 -24.10 25.03 59.94
N LYS A 445 -23.63 26.08 59.25
CA LYS A 445 -23.42 27.40 59.85
C LYS A 445 -24.74 28.09 60.22
N LEU A 446 -25.80 27.92 59.43
CA LEU A 446 -27.10 28.57 59.67
C LEU A 446 -27.81 28.02 60.93
N LEU A 447 -27.62 26.74 61.25
CA LEU A 447 -28.22 26.11 62.43
C LEU A 447 -27.60 26.58 63.76
N ARG A 448 -26.43 27.22 63.76
CA ARG A 448 -25.73 27.66 64.97
C ARG A 448 -26.27 28.97 65.57
N THR A 449 -27.14 29.70 64.88
CA THR A 449 -27.37 31.14 65.17
C THR A 449 -28.79 31.51 65.66
N GLN A 450 -29.67 30.56 65.97
CA GLN A 450 -31.06 30.90 66.36
C GLN A 450 -31.26 31.03 67.89
N MET A 451 -31.42 32.27 68.36
CA MET A 451 -32.12 32.60 69.62
C MET A 451 -33.63 32.72 69.35
N GLU A 452 -34.50 32.25 70.26
CA GLU A 452 -35.97 32.38 70.08
C GLU A 452 -36.37 33.87 70.08
N PRO A 453 -36.86 34.46 68.96
CA PRO A 453 -37.18 35.88 68.89
C PRO A 453 -38.19 36.34 69.95
N HIS A 454 -39.07 35.43 70.36
CA HIS A 454 -40.08 35.67 71.38
C HIS A 454 -39.50 35.87 72.79
N PHE A 455 -38.36 35.26 73.15
CA PHE A 455 -37.67 35.54 74.41
C PHE A 455 -37.19 37.00 74.51
N ILE A 456 -36.69 37.58 73.41
CA ILE A 456 -36.25 38.97 73.35
C ILE A 456 -37.44 39.91 73.58
N PHE A 457 -38.55 39.69 72.87
CA PHE A 457 -39.75 40.50 73.03
C PHE A 457 -40.31 40.44 74.44
N ASN A 458 -40.41 39.24 75.03
CA ASN A 458 -40.92 39.08 76.39
C ASN A 458 -40.05 39.78 77.44
N THR A 459 -38.74 39.72 77.27
CA THR A 459 -37.81 40.37 78.20
C THR A 459 -37.95 41.89 78.13
N LEU A 460 -38.11 42.46 76.94
CA LEU A 460 -38.38 43.89 76.76
C LEU A 460 -39.73 44.30 77.36
N SER A 461 -40.78 43.49 77.20
CA SER A 461 -42.09 43.75 77.81
C SER A 461 -42.05 43.77 79.35
N SER A 462 -41.31 42.84 79.97
CA SER A 462 -41.13 42.83 81.43
C SER A 462 -40.35 44.06 81.92
N LEU A 463 -39.32 44.47 81.19
CA LEU A 463 -38.58 45.70 81.48
C LEU A 463 -39.49 46.93 81.39
N GLN A 464 -40.34 47.03 80.36
CA GLN A 464 -41.33 48.10 80.25
C GLN A 464 -42.30 48.12 81.43
N SER A 465 -42.68 46.95 81.96
CA SER A 465 -43.53 46.85 83.15
C SER A 465 -42.82 47.39 84.40
N PHE A 466 -41.57 46.98 84.67
CA PHE A 466 -40.82 47.47 85.83
C PHE A 466 -40.60 49.00 85.78
N ILE A 467 -40.36 49.55 84.59
CA ILE A 467 -40.25 51.00 84.39
C ILE A 467 -41.59 51.70 84.66
N ARG A 468 -42.71 51.13 84.21
CA ARG A 468 -44.07 51.69 84.39
C ARG A 468 -44.48 51.76 85.86
N PHE A 469 -44.09 50.79 86.67
CA PHE A 469 -44.40 50.72 88.10
C PHE A 469 -43.32 51.38 88.99
N GLU A 470 -42.44 52.21 88.41
CA GLU A 470 -41.37 52.95 89.10
C GLU A 470 -40.37 52.07 89.89
N GLU A 471 -40.25 50.79 89.51
CA GLU A 471 -39.33 49.84 90.15
C GLU A 471 -37.89 49.98 89.60
N LYS A 472 -37.25 51.13 89.87
CA LYS A 472 -35.96 51.52 89.28
C LYS A 472 -34.84 50.49 89.50
N GLU A 473 -34.67 50.01 90.72
CA GLU A 473 -33.60 49.04 91.05
C GLU A 473 -33.81 47.68 90.37
N LYS A 474 -35.06 47.18 90.35
CA LYS A 474 -35.41 45.94 89.64
C LYS A 474 -35.19 46.07 88.13
N SER A 475 -35.54 47.21 87.55
CA SER A 475 -35.34 47.48 86.12
C SER A 475 -33.86 47.44 85.71
N ILE A 476 -32.99 48.10 86.48
CA ILE A 476 -31.53 48.12 86.21
C ILE A 476 -30.93 46.71 86.36
N LYS A 477 -31.30 45.99 87.42
CA LYS A 477 -30.83 44.61 87.65
C LYS A 477 -31.27 43.67 86.52
N TYR A 478 -32.52 43.79 86.08
CA TYR A 478 -33.09 42.99 85.00
C TYR A 478 -32.42 43.26 83.64
N LEU A 479 -32.17 44.54 83.31
CA LEU A 479 -31.46 44.94 82.09
C LEU A 479 -30.01 44.43 82.05
N ASN A 480 -29.31 44.50 83.19
CA ASN A 480 -27.93 43.99 83.29
C ASN A 480 -27.88 42.47 83.11
N LEU A 481 -28.78 41.72 83.76
CA LEU A 481 -28.89 40.27 83.58
C LEU A 481 -29.23 39.90 82.13
N PHE A 482 -30.15 40.62 81.51
CA PHE A 482 -30.51 40.41 80.10
C PHE A 482 -29.33 40.67 79.16
N SER A 483 -28.62 41.78 79.35
CA SER A 483 -27.45 42.12 78.53
C SER A 483 -26.32 41.10 78.69
N LYS A 484 -26.10 40.60 79.92
CA LYS A 484 -25.12 39.54 80.20
C LYS A 484 -25.50 38.23 79.49
N LEU A 485 -26.77 37.83 79.55
CA LEU A 485 -27.26 36.63 78.89
C LEU A 485 -27.16 36.71 77.35
N LEU A 486 -27.54 37.84 76.75
CA LEU A 486 -27.42 38.07 75.30
C LEU A 486 -25.96 37.98 74.83
N ARG A 487 -25.04 38.63 75.56
CA ARG A 487 -23.62 38.61 75.22
C ARG A 487 -23.02 37.21 75.33
N SER A 488 -23.32 36.53 76.42
CA SER A 488 -22.90 35.15 76.68
C SER A 488 -23.36 34.21 75.56
N SER A 489 -24.64 34.26 75.18
CA SER A 489 -25.17 33.44 74.07
C SER A 489 -24.48 33.70 72.72
N LEU A 490 -24.20 34.96 72.37
CA LEU A 490 -23.50 35.29 71.12
C LEU A 490 -22.05 34.81 71.10
N GLU A 491 -21.31 34.97 72.19
CA GLU A 491 -19.93 34.48 72.29
C GLU A 491 -19.88 32.95 72.27
N MET A 492 -20.77 32.27 73.01
CA MET A 492 -20.85 30.81 73.04
C MET A 492 -21.17 30.23 71.66
N SER A 493 -21.97 30.90 70.82
CA SER A 493 -22.33 30.42 69.47
C SER A 493 -21.15 30.40 68.46
N ARG A 494 -20.05 31.10 68.75
CA ARG A 494 -18.87 31.17 67.87
C ARG A 494 -17.89 30.02 68.06
N ASN A 495 -17.93 29.35 69.21
CA ASN A 495 -17.00 28.29 69.56
C ASN A 495 -17.65 26.92 69.36
N ASP A 496 -16.86 25.92 68.96
CA ASP A 496 -17.35 24.54 68.81
C ASP A 496 -17.62 23.88 70.17
N TYR A 497 -16.90 24.30 71.22
CA TYR A 497 -17.03 23.86 72.61
C TYR A 497 -16.86 25.05 73.57
N ILE A 498 -17.55 25.01 74.71
CA ILE A 498 -17.45 25.98 75.81
C ILE A 498 -17.28 25.25 77.15
N ALA A 499 -16.82 25.96 78.18
CA ALA A 499 -16.73 25.37 79.51
C ALA A 499 -18.13 25.15 80.09
N LEU A 500 -18.34 24.03 80.78
CA LEU A 500 -19.63 23.72 81.43
C LEU A 500 -20.00 24.81 82.44
N GLU A 501 -19.02 25.41 83.12
CA GLU A 501 -19.23 26.55 84.01
C GLU A 501 -19.91 27.74 83.30
N ASP A 502 -19.52 28.05 82.06
CA ASP A 502 -20.11 29.15 81.28
C ASP A 502 -21.57 28.85 80.90
N GLU A 503 -21.88 27.61 80.51
CA GLU A 503 -23.25 27.16 80.24
C GLU A 503 -24.13 27.24 81.50
N LEU A 504 -23.61 26.82 82.65
CA LEU A 504 -24.34 26.85 83.91
C LEU A 504 -24.53 28.27 84.44
N GLU A 505 -23.55 29.15 84.24
CA GLU A 505 -23.69 30.57 84.55
C GLU A 505 -24.77 31.21 83.66
N ALA A 506 -24.79 30.88 82.36
CA ALA A 506 -25.84 31.33 81.43
C ALA A 506 -27.22 30.83 81.86
N ILE A 507 -27.35 29.55 82.24
CA ILE A 507 -28.60 28.95 82.76
C ILE A 507 -29.06 29.64 84.04
N LYS A 508 -28.15 29.92 84.98
CA LYS A 508 -28.45 30.62 86.22
C LYS A 508 -28.93 32.05 85.95
N ASN A 509 -28.27 32.77 85.05
CA ASN A 509 -28.68 34.11 84.63
C ASN A 509 -30.07 34.09 83.98
N TYR A 510 -30.34 33.09 83.13
CA TYR A 510 -31.65 32.87 82.51
C TYR A 510 -32.74 32.59 83.56
N LEU A 511 -32.54 31.63 84.46
CA LEU A 511 -33.51 31.28 85.50
C LEU A 511 -33.78 32.46 86.46
N THR A 512 -32.74 33.22 86.81
CA THR A 512 -32.89 34.44 87.63
C THR A 512 -33.74 35.50 86.93
N LEU A 513 -33.51 35.71 85.63
CA LEU A 513 -34.30 36.64 84.80
C LEU A 513 -35.75 36.17 84.73
N GLN A 514 -35.98 34.86 84.51
CA GLN A 514 -37.32 34.27 84.50
C GLN A 514 -38.03 34.40 85.85
N GLN A 515 -37.30 34.23 86.95
CA GLN A 515 -37.83 34.35 88.29
C GLN A 515 -38.29 35.78 88.57
N MET A 516 -37.51 36.79 88.18
CA MET A 516 -37.92 38.20 88.26
C MET A 516 -39.16 38.48 87.41
N ARG A 517 -39.23 37.93 86.19
CA ARG A 517 -40.37 38.08 85.29
C ARG A 517 -41.67 37.52 85.86
N LEU A 518 -41.60 36.37 86.52
CA LEU A 518 -42.75 35.69 87.12
C LEU A 518 -43.01 36.13 88.56
N ASN A 519 -42.53 37.32 88.97
CA ASN A 519 -42.68 37.85 90.33
C ASN A 519 -42.31 36.84 91.43
N HIS A 520 -41.23 36.07 91.21
CA HIS A 520 -40.75 35.03 92.10
C HIS A 520 -41.77 33.90 92.39
N ASN A 521 -42.71 33.65 91.47
CA ASN A 521 -43.68 32.55 91.57
C ASN A 521 -43.07 31.15 91.35
N PHE A 522 -41.75 31.03 91.22
CA PHE A 522 -41.05 29.75 91.28
C PHE A 522 -39.70 29.89 91.96
N GLU A 523 -39.20 28.78 92.51
CA GLU A 523 -37.84 28.65 93.01
C GLU A 523 -37.05 27.67 92.15
N PHE A 524 -35.74 27.88 92.08
CA PHE A 524 -34.86 26.95 91.41
C PHE A 524 -33.62 26.67 92.25
N ASP A 525 -33.10 25.45 92.11
CA ASP A 525 -31.85 25.02 92.73
C ASP A 525 -30.98 24.31 91.69
N ILE A 526 -29.67 24.57 91.75
CA ILE A 526 -28.67 23.94 90.87
C ILE A 526 -27.67 23.22 91.77
N LEU A 527 -27.79 21.90 91.83
CA LEU A 527 -26.90 21.03 92.60
C LEU A 527 -25.83 20.45 91.67
N ILE A 528 -24.57 20.67 92.02
CA ILE A 528 -23.43 20.13 91.30
C ILE A 528 -22.78 19.06 92.18
N VAL A 529 -22.66 17.85 91.67
CA VAL A 529 -22.03 16.70 92.31
C VAL A 529 -20.79 16.34 91.48
N GLY A 530 -19.60 16.64 92.02
CA GLY A 530 -18.31 16.46 91.35
C GLY A 530 -17.58 17.78 91.03
N ASP A 531 -16.39 17.69 90.44
CA ASP A 531 -15.61 18.85 89.99
C ASP A 531 -15.83 19.09 88.49
N ILE A 532 -16.38 20.25 88.14
CA ILE A 532 -16.71 20.65 86.77
C ILE A 532 -15.60 21.46 86.08
N LEU A 533 -14.49 21.73 86.77
CA LEU A 533 -13.41 22.55 86.23
C LEU A 533 -12.77 21.89 85.00
N GLY A 534 -12.69 22.63 83.89
CA GLY A 534 -12.08 22.13 82.63
C GLY A 534 -12.96 21.18 81.82
N VAL A 535 -14.23 21.01 82.18
CA VAL A 535 -15.20 20.21 81.41
C VAL A 535 -15.74 21.01 80.23
N MET A 536 -15.52 20.53 79.00
CA MET A 536 -15.97 21.20 77.78
C MET A 536 -17.18 20.51 77.17
N ILE A 537 -18.23 21.27 76.91
CA ILE A 537 -19.46 20.81 76.26
C ILE A 537 -19.78 21.66 75.02
N PRO A 538 -20.49 21.11 74.02
CA PRO A 538 -21.07 21.92 72.97
C PRO A 538 -21.98 23.01 73.58
N PRO A 539 -21.89 24.27 73.11
CA PRO A 539 -22.62 25.39 73.70
C PRO A 539 -24.14 25.22 73.57
N MET A 540 -24.96 25.73 74.49
CA MET A 540 -26.43 25.74 74.39
C MET A 540 -27.04 24.34 74.27
N LEU A 541 -26.47 23.35 74.95
CA LEU A 541 -26.95 21.97 74.92
C LEU A 541 -27.97 21.68 76.03
N ILE A 542 -27.77 22.29 77.21
CA ILE A 542 -28.62 22.10 78.39
C ILE A 542 -29.74 23.15 78.40
N GLN A 543 -29.41 24.38 77.99
CA GLN A 543 -30.31 25.53 78.00
C GLN A 543 -31.72 25.25 77.41
N PRO A 544 -31.89 24.59 76.24
CA PRO A 544 -33.24 24.38 75.66
C PRO A 544 -34.17 23.56 76.55
N PHE A 545 -33.62 22.66 77.38
CA PHE A 545 -34.41 21.84 78.30
C PHE A 545 -34.79 22.62 79.57
N VAL A 546 -33.93 23.53 80.02
CA VAL A 546 -34.25 24.46 81.11
C VAL A 546 -35.30 25.48 80.66
N GLU A 547 -35.22 25.99 79.43
CA GLU A 547 -36.24 26.86 78.85
C GLU A 547 -37.61 26.16 78.81
N ASN A 548 -37.63 24.87 78.44
CA ASN A 548 -38.85 24.07 78.47
C ASN A 548 -39.42 23.92 79.89
N ALA A 549 -38.57 23.67 80.90
CA ALA A 549 -39.00 23.59 82.30
C ALA A 549 -39.64 24.91 82.77
N VAL A 550 -39.13 26.06 82.31
CA VAL A 550 -39.73 27.36 82.63
C VAL A 550 -41.06 27.57 81.91
N ILE A 551 -41.07 27.44 80.58
CA ILE A 551 -42.21 27.81 79.73
C ILE A 551 -43.38 26.83 79.94
N HIS A 552 -43.10 25.53 79.98
CA HIS A 552 -44.14 24.50 80.04
C HIS A 552 -44.33 23.91 81.44
N GLY A 553 -43.29 23.93 82.28
CA GLY A 553 -43.36 23.41 83.65
C GLY A 553 -44.00 24.41 84.60
N VAL A 554 -43.29 25.50 84.92
CA VAL A 554 -43.69 26.41 86.02
C VAL A 554 -44.58 27.58 85.60
N THR A 555 -44.46 28.11 84.38
CA THR A 555 -45.29 29.26 83.92
C THR A 555 -46.80 29.00 83.98
N PRO A 556 -47.32 27.80 83.66
CA PRO A 556 -48.77 27.50 83.72
C PRO A 556 -49.31 27.23 85.13
N LEU A 557 -48.46 27.11 86.15
CA LEU A 557 -48.88 26.74 87.50
C LEU A 557 -49.53 27.94 88.21
N LYS A 558 -50.64 27.66 88.92
CA LYS A 558 -51.27 28.62 89.85
C LYS A 558 -50.64 28.59 91.24
N GLU A 559 -49.92 27.51 91.56
CA GLU A 559 -49.16 27.31 92.79
C GLU A 559 -47.68 27.61 92.54
N LYS A 560 -46.88 27.68 93.61
CA LYS A 560 -45.45 27.99 93.52
C LYS A 560 -44.69 26.91 92.74
N GLY A 561 -44.03 27.30 91.66
CA GLY A 561 -43.22 26.39 90.83
C GLY A 561 -41.88 26.02 91.46
N GLU A 562 -41.31 24.89 91.06
CA GLU A 562 -40.00 24.40 91.49
C GLU A 562 -39.25 23.82 90.30
N ILE A 563 -38.01 24.24 90.09
CA ILE A 563 -37.09 23.67 89.08
C ILE A 563 -35.81 23.22 89.79
N ARG A 564 -35.50 21.92 89.78
CA ARG A 564 -34.23 21.38 90.28
C ARG A 564 -33.38 20.89 89.14
N ILE A 565 -32.16 21.42 89.06
CA ILE A 565 -31.14 20.98 88.11
C ILE A 565 -30.06 20.27 88.91
N ARG A 566 -29.88 18.97 88.69
CA ARG A 566 -28.79 18.18 89.27
C ARG A 566 -27.81 17.80 88.18
N ILE A 567 -26.53 18.00 88.45
CA ILE A 567 -25.44 17.65 87.55
C ILE A 567 -24.56 16.67 88.28
N ASP A 568 -24.43 15.48 87.72
CA ASP A 568 -23.61 14.41 88.25
C ASP A 568 -22.52 14.08 87.23
N LEU A 569 -21.27 14.11 87.68
CA LEU A 569 -20.11 13.79 86.85
C LEU A 569 -19.62 12.39 87.23
N ASP A 570 -19.78 11.48 86.29
CA ASP A 570 -19.24 10.12 86.34
C ASP A 570 -18.17 9.97 85.24
N ASP A 571 -17.26 9.00 85.34
CA ASP A 571 -16.08 8.91 84.46
C ASP A 571 -16.47 8.98 82.96
N HIS A 572 -16.15 10.12 82.34
CA HIS A 572 -16.41 10.50 80.93
C HIS A 572 -17.88 10.78 80.51
N LEU A 573 -18.81 10.89 81.46
CA LEU A 573 -20.21 11.19 81.19
C LEU A 573 -20.78 12.21 82.19
N ILE A 574 -21.35 13.30 81.67
CA ILE A 574 -22.16 14.23 82.47
C ILE A 574 -23.61 13.75 82.42
N THR A 575 -24.21 13.56 83.59
CA THR A 575 -25.64 13.35 83.73
C THR A 575 -26.29 14.64 84.23
N VAL A 576 -27.12 15.27 83.39
CA VAL A 576 -27.88 16.48 83.73
C VAL A 576 -29.34 16.11 83.91
N GLU A 577 -29.83 16.21 85.14
CA GLU A 577 -31.23 15.97 85.51
C GLU A 577 -31.93 17.32 85.71
N ILE A 578 -32.99 17.57 84.95
CA ILE A 578 -33.84 18.77 85.06
C ILE A 578 -35.22 18.30 85.48
N LEU A 579 -35.59 18.58 86.72
CA LEU A 579 -36.87 18.22 87.33
C LEU A 579 -37.70 19.47 87.55
N ASP A 580 -38.94 19.48 87.06
CA ASP A 580 -39.94 20.50 87.37
C ASP A 580 -41.21 19.91 87.98
N ASN A 581 -41.93 20.71 88.78
CA ASN A 581 -43.20 20.34 89.41
C ASN A 581 -44.44 20.73 88.56
N GLY A 582 -44.24 20.95 87.26
CA GLY A 582 -45.31 21.20 86.30
C GLY A 582 -46.09 19.93 85.97
N LYS A 583 -47.31 20.08 85.43
CA LYS A 583 -48.13 18.93 84.98
C LYS A 583 -47.57 18.23 83.75
N GLY A 584 -46.51 18.77 83.12
CA GLY A 584 -46.12 18.43 81.76
C GLY A 584 -47.26 18.75 80.78
N SER A 585 -46.93 19.03 79.53
CA SER A 585 -47.96 19.38 78.54
C SER A 585 -48.96 18.22 78.35
N ASN A 586 -50.26 18.49 78.41
CA ASN A 586 -51.35 17.56 78.02
C ASN A 586 -51.38 17.31 76.49
N LYS A 587 -50.22 17.36 75.82
CA LYS A 587 -50.05 17.06 74.40
C LYS A 587 -49.23 15.78 74.29
N SER A 588 -49.69 14.89 73.43
CA SER A 588 -49.20 13.54 73.12
C SER A 588 -47.68 13.33 73.26
N PRO A 589 -47.22 12.13 73.69
CA PRO A 589 -45.80 11.80 73.79
C PRO A 589 -45.17 11.83 72.39
N GLY A 590 -44.57 12.95 72.01
CA GLY A 590 -44.02 13.16 70.66
C GLY A 590 -43.88 14.62 70.22
N HIS A 591 -44.53 15.58 70.89
CA HIS A 591 -44.33 17.00 70.59
C HIS A 591 -43.36 17.66 71.58
N THR A 592 -42.06 17.49 71.34
CA THR A 592 -41.02 18.39 71.88
C THR A 592 -41.23 19.79 71.31
N SER A 593 -41.03 20.83 72.12
CA SER A 593 -40.93 22.21 71.62
C SER A 593 -39.89 22.30 70.49
N LEU A 594 -40.05 23.26 69.57
CA LEU A 594 -39.13 23.44 68.42
C LEU A 594 -37.66 23.49 68.88
N SER A 595 -37.39 24.19 69.98
CA SER A 595 -36.07 24.27 70.63
C SER A 595 -35.58 22.91 71.12
N GLY A 596 -36.46 22.07 71.68
CA GLY A 596 -36.13 20.70 72.11
C GLY A 596 -35.88 19.73 70.96
N SER A 597 -36.61 19.83 69.84
CA SER A 597 -36.34 19.02 68.63
C SER A 597 -35.02 19.39 67.97
N ILE A 598 -34.68 20.68 67.93
CA ILE A 598 -33.40 21.16 67.40
C ILE A 598 -32.25 20.69 68.28
N ALA A 599 -32.39 20.76 69.61
CA ALA A 599 -31.38 20.24 70.54
C ALA A 599 -31.17 18.72 70.41
N LYS A 600 -32.24 17.96 70.14
CA LYS A 600 -32.17 16.51 69.89
C LYS A 600 -31.48 16.18 68.57
N GLU A 601 -31.87 16.81 67.46
CA GLU A 601 -31.23 16.63 66.14
C GLU A 601 -29.74 17.01 66.20
N ARG A 602 -29.43 18.07 66.95
CA ARG A 602 -28.05 18.49 67.20
C ARG A 602 -27.25 17.46 67.99
N MET A 603 -27.80 16.87 69.05
CA MET A 603 -27.13 15.77 69.76
C MET A 603 -26.91 14.56 68.86
N GLU A 604 -27.88 14.18 68.04
CA GLU A 604 -27.74 13.06 67.10
C GLU A 604 -26.64 13.31 66.07
N LEU A 605 -26.50 14.54 65.55
CA LEU A 605 -25.43 14.91 64.62
C LEU A 605 -24.04 14.93 65.29
N LEU A 606 -23.90 15.54 66.47
CA LEU A 606 -22.63 15.66 67.18
C LEU A 606 -22.08 14.30 67.65
N PHE A 607 -22.95 13.38 68.05
CA PHE A 607 -22.56 12.06 68.56
C PHE A 607 -22.42 10.97 67.50
N LYS A 608 -22.81 11.27 66.24
CA LYS A 608 -22.52 10.41 65.09
C LYS A 608 -21.06 10.53 64.63
N GLU A 609 -20.44 11.70 64.82
CA GLU A 609 -19.05 11.96 64.44
C GLU A 609 -18.03 11.45 65.47
N THR A 610 -18.41 11.32 66.74
CA THR A 610 -17.49 11.04 67.87
C THR A 610 -17.52 9.60 68.40
N SER A 611 -18.31 8.70 67.80
CA SER A 611 -18.49 7.29 68.21
C SER A 611 -18.94 7.04 69.67
N LYS A 612 -19.23 8.10 70.45
CA LYS A 612 -19.79 8.03 71.82
C LYS A 612 -21.30 8.31 71.74
N LYS A 613 -22.13 7.57 72.48
CA LYS A 613 -23.60 7.75 72.48
C LYS A 613 -24.05 8.67 73.61
N GLY A 614 -24.53 9.87 73.29
CA GLY A 614 -25.38 10.64 74.21
C GLY A 614 -26.80 10.09 74.24
N THR A 615 -27.54 10.25 75.34
CA THR A 615 -28.94 9.80 75.45
C THR A 615 -29.79 10.83 76.15
N ILE A 616 -31.03 11.00 75.70
CA ILE A 616 -32.06 11.81 76.36
C ILE A 616 -33.12 10.85 76.89
N LEU A 617 -33.39 10.92 78.20
CA LEU A 617 -34.50 10.21 78.82
C LEU A 617 -35.49 11.25 79.35
N ILE A 618 -36.77 11.05 79.07
CA ILE A 618 -37.85 11.91 79.55
C ILE A 618 -38.80 11.03 80.35
N SER A 619 -39.09 11.43 81.59
CA SER A 619 -40.02 10.74 82.48
C SER A 619 -41.05 11.74 83.01
N GLN A 620 -42.34 11.40 82.94
CA GLN A 620 -43.44 12.28 83.36
C GLN A 620 -44.33 11.54 84.37
N THR A 621 -44.66 12.23 85.45
CA THR A 621 -45.66 11.83 86.44
C THR A 621 -46.76 12.91 86.52
N PRO A 622 -47.93 12.65 87.13
CA PRO A 622 -49.02 13.65 87.20
C PRO A 622 -48.65 14.96 87.92
N LYS A 623 -47.54 14.98 88.67
CA LYS A 623 -47.08 16.12 89.47
C LYS A 623 -45.67 16.62 89.11
N ASN A 624 -44.88 15.87 88.34
CA ASN A 624 -43.48 16.22 88.03
C ASN A 624 -43.10 15.81 86.60
N TYR A 625 -42.20 16.57 85.98
CA TYR A 625 -41.59 16.28 84.68
C TYR A 625 -40.06 16.26 84.83
N LEU A 626 -39.42 15.17 84.39
CA LEU A 626 -37.97 14.94 84.53
C LEU A 626 -37.34 14.72 83.15
N VAL A 627 -36.33 15.51 82.83
CA VAL A 627 -35.44 15.31 81.68
C VAL A 627 -34.06 14.92 82.18
N VAL A 628 -33.53 13.80 81.70
CA VAL A 628 -32.16 13.35 81.98
C VAL A 628 -31.37 13.35 80.69
N LEU A 629 -30.31 14.16 80.65
CA LEU A 629 -29.35 14.25 79.54
C LEU A 629 -28.08 13.52 79.94
N LYS A 630 -27.66 12.54 79.14
CA LYS A 630 -26.36 11.88 79.26
C LYS A 630 -25.45 12.39 78.16
N ILE A 631 -24.47 13.22 78.53
CA ILE A 631 -23.61 13.95 77.61
C ILE A 631 -22.16 13.46 77.79
N PRO A 632 -21.54 12.81 76.79
CA PRO A 632 -20.12 12.55 76.85
C PRO A 632 -19.36 13.88 76.72
N TYR A 633 -18.38 14.09 77.60
CA TYR A 633 -17.59 15.31 77.63
C TYR A 633 -16.12 15.04 77.36
N ASN A 634 -15.39 16.10 77.01
CA ASN A 634 -13.94 16.11 76.94
C ASN A 634 -13.40 17.02 78.06
N THR A 635 -12.33 16.59 78.72
CA THR A 635 -11.54 17.45 79.62
C THR A 635 -10.51 18.22 78.80
N VAL A 636 -10.28 19.49 79.13
CA VAL A 636 -9.16 20.29 78.57
C VAL A 636 -7.81 19.74 79.03
#